data_AF-A0A497K4Y6-F1
#
_entry.id   AF-A0A497K4Y6-F1
#
_cell.length_a   1.000
_cell.length_b   1.000
_cell.length_c   1.000
_cell.angle_alpha   90.00
_cell.angle_beta   90.00
_cell.angle_gamma   90.00
#
_symmetry.space_group_name_H-M   'P 1'
#
loop_
_entity.id
_entity.type
_entity.pdbx_description
1 polymer ?
#
loop_
_entity_poly.entity_id
_entity_poly.type
_entity_poly.pdbx_seq_one_letter_code
_entity_poly.pdbx_strand_id
1 'polypeptide(L)'
;MCTLIVFYRLLEGFHVVAMHNRYARRGSFEEPPRVSKGRFKAYHPVDSSSKGTWVGFNEEGLFAAATDQHTGGPIHAYRSRGLLLLDILTGFSESSEAVDYVERELTKGYRRGNFIIADRKQAFHILKDERVEVTPIDPGVHVFTNLTLKGWVRTENVPEDLLKYVEMRRRRALELASQIEPKVVDRVIEELRRVASDHGEEPGRGSICYHGETGWYMSSSTIMAVAENPGDSRILYCPGNPCEGRFLDYSHILREGGGGAAGALAEVYEESGKLSGRRIALCLTGSVASIEAPKLARWLRRHGAEVRCYMTPAAVECGVSPKVMEWATGMPVVLELTGAAEHLVDYDLVVVYPATLNTVCKIVQGVADNAVTVLCASTSPTRLLLAPAMNLRLYMNPAFKEALKRLKRLGATIIEPRISEGAAKVASVEKALDYVIRALSTSVLRDRGILILTGPTRYDLDPVRYISNKASGKIGYWLAKEAFQRGCRVKVIYGPGTVSFPEHIPVVKVYTVEEMLDATLRELETGRYEAAIFSAAILDFKPATYEEEKVKSGTEWRVNLVPTVKVIGEVSRRHPDVRIVGFKLEHKVSKEELIDRAREELEKVGATIIVANDLSEIKGEHHKAYLIDREGRIQRFDGEKAELAGKILDMLEESLTGRPL
;
A
#
# COMPACT_ATOMS: atom_id res chain seq x y z
N MET A 1 -2.85 -27.67 4.26
CA MET A 1 -3.92 -27.82 3.27
C MET A 1 -3.62 -26.88 2.14
N CYS A 2 -2.68 -27.21 1.25
CA CYS A 2 -2.26 -26.26 0.21
C CYS A 2 -3.05 -26.47 -1.07
N THR A 3 -3.75 -25.45 -1.55
CA THR A 3 -4.43 -25.48 -2.85
C THR A 3 -3.42 -25.12 -3.91
N LEU A 4 -3.27 -26.00 -4.90
CA LEU A 4 -2.38 -25.85 -6.03
C LEU A 4 -3.21 -25.78 -7.30
N ILE A 5 -3.14 -24.64 -7.99
CA ILE A 5 -3.83 -24.47 -9.28
C ILE A 5 -2.79 -24.05 -10.33
N VAL A 6 -2.74 -24.82 -11.41
CA VAL A 6 -1.68 -24.72 -12.41
C VAL A 6 -2.31 -24.43 -13.76
N PHE A 7 -1.73 -23.45 -14.46
CA PHE A 7 -2.01 -23.19 -15.86
C PHE A 7 -0.80 -23.57 -16.70
N TYR A 8 -1.03 -24.45 -17.66
CA TYR A 8 -0.02 -24.95 -18.59
C TYR A 8 -0.42 -24.58 -20.04
N ARG A 9 0.52 -24.00 -20.82
CA ARG A 9 0.35 -23.49 -22.21
C ARG A 9 -0.67 -22.36 -22.36
N LEU A 10 -0.23 -21.16 -22.01
CA LEU A 10 -1.11 -20.04 -21.72
C LEU A 10 -1.96 -19.50 -22.90
N LEU A 11 -1.63 -19.75 -24.18
CA LEU A 11 -2.35 -19.15 -25.32
C LEU A 11 -2.65 -20.05 -26.53
N GLU A 12 -2.43 -21.38 -26.47
CA GLU A 12 -2.81 -22.30 -27.55
C GLU A 12 -3.41 -23.62 -27.01
N GLY A 13 -4.67 -23.58 -26.53
CA GLY A 13 -5.49 -24.81 -26.43
C GLY A 13 -5.78 -25.43 -25.05
N PHE A 14 -5.58 -24.70 -23.94
CA PHE A 14 -6.06 -24.96 -22.56
C PHE A 14 -5.50 -26.18 -21.79
N HIS A 15 -4.86 -25.96 -20.63
CA HIS A 15 -4.66 -26.97 -19.57
C HIS A 15 -4.66 -26.36 -18.16
N VAL A 16 -5.81 -26.35 -17.49
CA VAL A 16 -5.90 -26.07 -16.04
C VAL A 16 -5.74 -27.37 -15.30
N VAL A 17 -4.64 -27.56 -14.59
CA VAL A 17 -4.47 -28.71 -13.68
C VAL A 17 -4.60 -28.21 -12.24
N ALA A 18 -5.78 -28.39 -11.66
CA ALA A 18 -6.04 -28.03 -10.28
C ALA A 18 -5.77 -29.25 -9.38
N MET A 19 -4.63 -29.22 -8.70
CA MET A 19 -4.25 -30.21 -7.70
C MET A 19 -4.66 -29.72 -6.31
N HIS A 20 -5.62 -30.39 -5.71
CA HIS A 20 -6.11 -30.01 -4.40
C HIS A 20 -5.35 -30.78 -3.33
N ASN A 21 -4.75 -29.99 -2.44
CA ASN A 21 -4.42 -30.32 -1.07
C ASN A 21 -3.22 -31.23 -0.83
N ARG A 22 -2.36 -30.78 0.08
CA ARG A 22 -1.44 -31.58 0.89
C ARG A 22 -1.81 -31.36 2.35
N TYR A 23 -2.00 -32.43 3.12
CA TYR A 23 -2.31 -32.29 4.54
C TYR A 23 -1.08 -31.84 5.33
N ALA A 24 -1.17 -30.66 5.94
CA ALA A 24 -0.14 -30.07 6.80
C ALA A 24 -0.66 -29.95 8.23
N ARG A 25 0.05 -30.54 9.20
CA ARG A 25 -0.34 -30.50 10.62
C ARG A 25 -0.29 -29.07 11.12
N ARG A 26 -1.17 -28.68 12.03
CA ARG A 26 -1.16 -27.36 12.69
C ARG A 26 0.25 -27.02 13.20
N GLY A 27 0.81 -25.90 12.76
CA GLY A 27 2.20 -25.47 13.04
C GLY A 27 3.23 -25.79 11.96
N SER A 28 2.85 -26.47 10.86
CA SER A 28 3.73 -26.74 9.72
C SER A 28 3.94 -25.51 8.84
N PHE A 29 5.11 -24.88 8.92
CA PHE A 29 5.46 -23.75 8.07
C PHE A 29 5.92 -24.20 6.67
N GLU A 30 5.66 -23.35 5.67
CA GLU A 30 6.15 -23.52 4.30
C GLU A 30 6.94 -22.26 3.92
N GLU A 31 8.12 -22.43 3.34
CA GLU A 31 8.96 -21.32 2.91
C GLU A 31 8.49 -20.83 1.53
N PRO A 32 8.53 -19.52 1.27
CA PRO A 32 8.10 -18.95 0.01
C PRO A 32 8.92 -19.47 -1.19
N PRO A 33 8.44 -19.26 -2.43
CA PRO A 33 9.14 -19.65 -3.65
C PRO A 33 10.58 -19.17 -3.69
N ARG A 34 11.48 -20.09 -4.04
CA ARG A 34 12.91 -19.85 -4.21
C ARG A 34 13.44 -20.58 -5.44
N VAL A 35 14.70 -20.31 -5.75
CA VAL A 35 15.45 -21.00 -6.82
C VAL A 35 16.34 -22.05 -6.19
N SER A 36 16.20 -23.31 -6.61
CA SER A 36 17.18 -24.37 -6.35
C SER A 36 18.00 -24.64 -7.61
N LYS A 37 19.30 -24.91 -7.44
CA LYS A 37 20.24 -25.17 -8.53
C LYS A 37 20.59 -26.66 -8.56
N GLY A 38 20.40 -27.30 -9.71
CA GLY A 38 20.99 -28.62 -10.03
C GLY A 38 21.53 -28.61 -11.45
N ARG A 39 21.16 -29.61 -12.28
CA ARG A 39 21.40 -29.57 -13.72
C ARG A 39 20.59 -28.44 -14.39
N PHE A 40 19.37 -28.23 -13.89
CA PHE A 40 18.49 -27.12 -14.26
C PHE A 40 18.10 -26.31 -13.02
N LYS A 41 17.85 -25.01 -13.18
CA LYS A 41 17.28 -24.16 -12.13
C LYS A 41 15.80 -24.49 -11.95
N ALA A 42 15.42 -24.82 -10.71
CA ALA A 42 14.04 -25.09 -10.34
C ALA A 42 13.47 -23.92 -9.51
N TYR A 43 12.25 -23.50 -9.83
CA TYR A 43 11.50 -22.45 -9.16
C TYR A 43 10.34 -23.07 -8.38
N HIS A 44 10.39 -22.99 -7.05
CA HIS A 44 9.44 -23.73 -6.22
C HIS A 44 9.38 -23.19 -4.78
N PRO A 45 8.22 -23.27 -4.09
CA PRO A 45 8.16 -23.12 -2.64
C PRO A 45 8.77 -24.33 -1.93
N VAL A 46 8.95 -24.24 -0.61
CA VAL A 46 9.69 -25.25 0.16
C VAL A 46 8.84 -25.76 1.30
N ASP A 47 8.74 -27.08 1.40
CA ASP A 47 8.20 -27.73 2.58
C ASP A 47 9.26 -27.71 3.68
N SER A 48 9.06 -26.89 4.73
CA SER A 48 10.06 -26.73 5.79
C SER A 48 10.39 -28.03 6.52
N SER A 49 9.48 -29.01 6.53
CA SER A 49 9.67 -30.30 7.20
C SER A 49 10.52 -31.25 6.37
N SER A 50 10.14 -31.48 5.11
CA SER A 50 10.86 -32.44 4.26
C SER A 50 12.04 -31.84 3.50
N LYS A 51 12.16 -30.51 3.50
CA LYS A 51 13.09 -29.72 2.67
C LYS A 51 12.91 -29.91 1.15
N GLY A 52 11.87 -30.63 0.75
CA GLY A 52 11.44 -30.81 -0.63
C GLY A 52 10.46 -29.74 -1.10
N THR A 53 9.79 -30.00 -2.22
CA THR A 53 8.69 -29.18 -2.72
C THR A 53 7.47 -30.03 -3.11
N TRP A 54 6.29 -29.44 -3.16
CA TRP A 54 5.08 -30.09 -3.69
C TRP A 54 4.68 -29.58 -5.08
N VAL A 55 5.36 -28.54 -5.57
CA VAL A 55 5.08 -27.91 -6.86
C VAL A 55 6.30 -27.13 -7.35
N GLY A 56 6.60 -27.19 -8.63
CA GLY A 56 7.52 -26.25 -9.26
C GLY A 56 7.56 -26.40 -10.76
N PHE A 57 8.33 -25.51 -11.38
CA PHE A 57 8.81 -25.71 -12.75
C PHE A 57 10.28 -25.31 -12.84
N ASN A 58 10.95 -25.70 -13.92
CA ASN A 58 12.35 -25.36 -14.14
C ASN A 58 12.55 -24.42 -15.33
N GLU A 59 13.79 -23.99 -15.54
CA GLU A 59 14.17 -23.07 -16.62
C GLU A 59 13.97 -23.60 -18.04
N GLU A 60 13.67 -24.89 -18.21
CA GLU A 60 13.28 -25.50 -19.49
C GLU A 60 11.76 -25.51 -19.70
N GLY A 61 11.00 -25.23 -18.63
CA GLY A 61 9.53 -25.29 -18.62
C GLY A 61 8.96 -26.66 -18.26
N LEU A 62 9.79 -27.58 -17.73
CA LEU A 62 9.31 -28.82 -17.12
C LEU A 62 8.63 -28.50 -15.80
N PHE A 63 7.36 -28.85 -15.69
CA PHE A 63 6.53 -28.68 -14.50
C PHE A 63 6.37 -30.01 -13.76
N ALA A 64 6.41 -29.97 -12.43
CA ALA A 64 6.14 -31.12 -11.58
C ALA A 64 5.36 -30.74 -10.32
N ALA A 65 4.40 -31.56 -9.94
CA ALA A 65 3.62 -31.38 -8.72
C ALA A 65 3.14 -32.69 -8.10
N ALA A 66 2.82 -32.67 -6.80
CA ALA A 66 2.34 -33.83 -6.07
C ALA A 66 1.25 -33.51 -5.04
N THR A 67 0.27 -34.41 -4.93
CA THR A 67 -0.73 -34.44 -3.84
C THR A 67 -0.75 -35.82 -3.17
N ASP A 68 -1.39 -35.89 -2.01
CA ASP A 68 -1.59 -37.12 -1.25
C ASP A 68 -2.52 -38.11 -1.98
N GLN A 69 -2.51 -39.38 -1.55
CA GLN A 69 -3.47 -40.40 -1.96
C GLN A 69 -3.92 -41.13 -0.68
N HIS A 70 -5.10 -40.78 -0.18
CA HIS A 70 -5.59 -41.16 1.15
C HIS A 70 -6.24 -42.55 1.18
N THR A 71 -5.52 -43.57 0.70
CA THR A 71 -5.97 -44.97 0.71
C THR A 71 -5.22 -45.82 1.75
N GLY A 72 -4.35 -45.18 2.54
CA GLY A 72 -3.45 -45.82 3.49
C GLY A 72 -2.01 -45.87 2.98
N GLY A 73 -1.19 -46.80 3.51
CA GLY A 73 0.18 -47.02 3.04
C GLY A 73 1.21 -47.14 4.18
N PRO A 74 2.49 -47.37 3.83
CA PRO A 74 3.53 -47.61 4.82
C PRO A 74 3.72 -46.40 5.75
N ILE A 75 3.80 -46.68 7.05
CA ILE A 75 3.98 -45.67 8.12
C ILE A 75 5.29 -44.88 7.90
N HIS A 76 6.33 -45.58 7.45
CA HIS A 76 7.66 -45.05 7.13
C HIS A 76 7.93 -45.19 5.63
N ALA A 77 8.18 -44.07 4.96
CA ALA A 77 8.55 -44.06 3.55
C ALA A 77 10.06 -44.01 3.37
N TYR A 78 10.53 -44.60 2.28
CA TYR A 78 11.94 -44.60 1.86
C TYR A 78 12.51 -43.17 1.77
N ARG A 79 11.77 -42.25 1.15
CA ARG A 79 12.15 -40.85 0.96
C ARG A 79 10.91 -39.95 0.84
N SER A 80 11.09 -38.65 1.10
CA SER A 80 10.05 -37.65 0.86
C SER A 80 9.71 -37.56 -0.63
N ARG A 81 8.41 -37.58 -0.96
CA ARG A 81 7.92 -37.25 -2.31
C ARG A 81 8.36 -35.86 -2.76
N GLY A 82 8.49 -34.92 -1.82
CA GLY A 82 8.92 -33.58 -2.18
C GLY A 82 10.39 -33.48 -2.56
N LEU A 83 11.24 -34.39 -2.08
CA LEU A 83 12.62 -34.48 -2.54
C LEU A 83 12.69 -35.14 -3.92
N LEU A 84 11.83 -36.14 -4.18
CA LEU A 84 11.68 -36.73 -5.52
C LEU A 84 11.27 -35.65 -6.56
N LEU A 85 10.36 -34.72 -6.20
CA LEU A 85 10.02 -33.59 -7.06
C LEU A 85 11.21 -32.67 -7.35
N LEU A 86 12.08 -32.42 -6.36
CA LEU A 86 13.29 -31.63 -6.61
C LEU A 86 14.26 -32.36 -7.54
N ASP A 87 14.40 -33.67 -7.41
CA ASP A 87 15.24 -34.46 -8.34
C ASP A 87 14.69 -34.34 -9.77
N ILE A 88 13.38 -34.39 -9.95
CA ILE A 88 12.72 -34.18 -11.25
C ILE A 88 13.05 -32.79 -11.81
N LEU A 89 12.70 -31.74 -11.06
CA LEU A 89 12.80 -30.36 -11.51
C LEU A 89 14.25 -29.92 -11.78
N THR A 90 15.20 -30.44 -11.00
CA THR A 90 16.60 -30.05 -11.13
C THR A 90 17.42 -30.99 -12.01
N GLY A 91 16.89 -32.17 -12.39
CA GLY A 91 17.62 -33.21 -13.11
C GLY A 91 17.22 -33.40 -14.59
N PHE A 92 15.99 -33.04 -14.95
CA PHE A 92 15.39 -33.36 -16.24
C PHE A 92 14.83 -32.13 -16.95
N SER A 93 14.82 -32.16 -18.29
CA SER A 93 14.21 -31.14 -19.15
C SER A 93 12.95 -31.63 -19.85
N GLU A 94 12.82 -32.94 -20.06
CA GLU A 94 11.69 -33.58 -20.74
C GLU A 94 10.86 -34.43 -19.77
N SER A 95 9.54 -34.38 -19.92
CA SER A 95 8.59 -35.08 -19.07
C SER A 95 8.64 -36.60 -19.26
N SER A 96 8.91 -37.10 -20.46
CA SER A 96 9.07 -38.53 -20.73
C SER A 96 10.21 -39.16 -19.92
N GLU A 97 11.38 -38.53 -19.92
CA GLU A 97 12.53 -39.00 -19.14
C GLU A 97 12.27 -38.92 -17.63
N ALA A 98 11.60 -37.85 -17.19
CA ALA A 98 11.20 -37.68 -15.80
C ALA A 98 10.18 -38.73 -15.35
N VAL A 99 9.21 -39.09 -16.19
CA VAL A 99 8.23 -40.16 -15.92
C VAL A 99 8.91 -41.50 -15.76
N ASP A 100 9.79 -41.88 -16.69
CA ASP A 100 10.56 -43.14 -16.61
C ASP A 100 11.37 -43.23 -15.31
N TYR A 101 11.95 -42.11 -14.87
CA TYR A 101 12.65 -42.01 -13.60
C TYR A 101 11.71 -42.21 -12.41
N VAL A 102 10.57 -41.51 -12.41
CA VAL A 102 9.59 -41.56 -11.32
C VAL A 102 8.95 -42.93 -11.19
N GLU A 103 8.62 -43.62 -12.30
CA GLU A 103 8.08 -44.98 -12.25
C GLU A 103 9.04 -45.94 -11.55
N ARG A 104 10.34 -45.88 -11.87
CA ARG A 104 11.37 -46.68 -11.20
C ARG A 104 11.52 -46.30 -9.73
N GLU A 105 11.56 -45.01 -9.40
CA GLU A 105 11.71 -44.53 -8.03
C GLU A 105 10.53 -44.94 -7.14
N LEU A 106 9.30 -44.85 -7.64
CA LEU A 106 8.10 -45.14 -6.85
C LEU A 106 7.98 -46.60 -6.43
N THR A 107 8.77 -47.52 -7.03
CA THR A 107 8.89 -48.91 -6.57
C THR A 107 9.65 -49.06 -5.24
N LYS A 108 10.47 -48.06 -4.84
CA LYS A 108 11.36 -48.11 -3.67
C LYS A 108 10.66 -47.86 -2.32
N GLY A 109 9.33 -47.80 -2.29
CA GLY A 109 8.56 -47.64 -1.03
C GLY A 109 8.29 -46.19 -0.62
N TYR A 110 7.90 -45.33 -1.58
CA TYR A 110 7.36 -43.99 -1.30
C TYR A 110 5.94 -44.06 -0.71
N ARG A 111 5.51 -43.01 0.00
CA ARG A 111 4.09 -42.85 0.36
C ARG A 111 3.24 -42.78 -0.91
N ARG A 112 2.01 -43.28 -0.80
CA ARG A 112 1.00 -43.15 -1.85
C ARG A 112 0.76 -41.68 -2.18
N GLY A 113 0.51 -41.40 -3.46
CA GLY A 113 0.34 -40.03 -3.94
C GLY A 113 -0.01 -39.96 -5.40
N ASN A 114 -0.42 -38.77 -5.81
CA ASN A 114 -0.63 -38.40 -7.20
C ASN A 114 0.47 -37.45 -7.62
N PHE A 115 1.00 -37.62 -8.82
CA PHE A 115 2.03 -36.76 -9.40
C PHE A 115 1.57 -36.27 -10.76
N ILE A 116 1.91 -35.03 -11.09
CA ILE A 116 1.74 -34.46 -12.41
C ILE A 116 3.13 -34.06 -12.90
N ILE A 117 3.47 -34.48 -14.10
CA ILE A 117 4.71 -34.09 -14.79
C ILE A 117 4.30 -33.62 -16.18
N ALA A 118 4.70 -32.40 -16.56
CA ALA A 118 4.31 -31.81 -17.84
C ALA A 118 5.46 -31.02 -18.46
N ASP A 119 5.60 -31.12 -19.78
CA ASP A 119 6.48 -30.29 -20.61
C ASP A 119 5.71 -29.77 -21.84
N ARG A 120 6.42 -29.06 -22.74
CA ARG A 120 5.81 -28.32 -23.86
C ARG A 120 5.03 -29.19 -24.84
N LYS A 121 5.29 -30.50 -24.82
CA LYS A 121 4.74 -31.47 -25.76
C LYS A 121 3.62 -32.28 -25.12
N GLN A 122 3.71 -32.59 -23.84
CA GLN A 122 2.87 -33.60 -23.21
C GLN A 122 2.77 -33.44 -21.68
N ALA A 123 1.74 -34.06 -21.09
CA ALA A 123 1.53 -34.10 -19.66
C ALA A 123 1.09 -35.49 -19.21
N PHE A 124 1.50 -35.88 -18.01
CA PHE A 124 1.24 -37.20 -17.44
C PHE A 124 0.73 -37.08 -16.01
N HIS A 125 -0.28 -37.90 -15.69
CA HIS A 125 -0.70 -38.18 -14.33
C HIS A 125 -0.13 -39.54 -13.91
N ILE A 126 0.57 -39.55 -12.79
CA ILE A 126 1.11 -40.77 -12.19
C ILE A 126 0.40 -40.99 -10.86
N LEU A 127 -0.34 -42.10 -10.77
CA LEU A 127 -0.99 -42.54 -9.53
C LEU A 127 -0.13 -43.62 -8.87
N LYS A 128 0.42 -43.31 -7.69
CA LYS A 128 1.05 -44.30 -6.80
C LYS A 128 0.08 -44.72 -5.72
N ASP A 129 -0.40 -45.95 -5.81
CA ASP A 129 -1.17 -46.62 -4.75
C ASP A 129 -0.59 -48.03 -4.51
N GLU A 130 -1.38 -49.10 -4.55
CA GLU A 130 -0.87 -50.49 -4.54
C GLU A 130 0.08 -50.77 -5.72
N ARG A 131 -0.23 -50.19 -6.89
CA ARG A 131 0.64 -50.16 -8.07
C ARG A 131 0.88 -48.72 -8.54
N VAL A 132 1.78 -48.57 -9.50
CA VAL A 132 1.99 -47.31 -10.23
C VAL A 132 1.21 -47.39 -11.53
N GLU A 133 0.42 -46.37 -11.84
CA GLU A 133 -0.23 -46.21 -13.15
C GLU A 133 0.13 -44.83 -13.71
N VAL A 134 0.66 -44.80 -14.92
CA VAL A 134 0.92 -43.57 -15.69
C VAL A 134 -0.18 -43.42 -16.73
N THR A 135 -0.83 -42.27 -16.76
CA THR A 135 -1.87 -41.93 -17.74
C THR A 135 -1.49 -40.62 -18.44
N PRO A 136 -1.47 -40.56 -19.78
CA PRO A 136 -1.33 -39.28 -20.48
C PRO A 136 -2.53 -38.37 -20.21
N ILE A 137 -2.30 -37.06 -20.20
CA ILE A 137 -3.33 -36.04 -19.94
C ILE A 137 -3.61 -35.27 -21.23
N ASP A 138 -4.85 -35.34 -21.71
CA ASP A 138 -5.30 -34.58 -22.88
C ASP A 138 -5.53 -33.09 -22.55
N PRO A 139 -5.56 -32.19 -23.56
CA PRO A 139 -6.01 -30.81 -23.41
C PRO A 139 -7.35 -30.65 -22.70
N GLY A 140 -7.39 -29.74 -21.72
CA GLY A 140 -8.58 -29.47 -20.91
C GLY A 140 -8.33 -29.20 -19.42
N VAL A 141 -9.43 -29.09 -18.68
CA VAL A 141 -9.42 -28.90 -17.22
C VAL A 141 -9.34 -30.25 -16.52
N HIS A 142 -8.31 -30.46 -15.72
CA HIS A 142 -8.12 -31.66 -14.92
C HIS A 142 -8.05 -31.32 -13.44
N VAL A 143 -8.86 -32.00 -12.63
CA VAL A 143 -8.88 -31.82 -11.19
C VAL A 143 -8.41 -33.09 -10.50
N PHE A 144 -7.27 -32.98 -9.82
CA PHE A 144 -6.73 -34.02 -8.96
C PHE A 144 -6.92 -33.61 -7.52
N THR A 145 -7.34 -34.53 -6.68
CA THR A 145 -7.50 -34.30 -5.24
C THR A 145 -6.57 -35.23 -4.49
N ASN A 146 -6.65 -35.21 -3.17
CA ASN A 146 -5.92 -36.11 -2.30
C ASN A 146 -6.45 -37.58 -2.31
N LEU A 147 -7.37 -37.91 -3.22
CA LEU A 147 -7.86 -39.27 -3.44
C LEU A 147 -8.36 -39.41 -4.89
N THR A 148 -7.63 -40.18 -5.69
CA THR A 148 -8.03 -40.57 -7.05
C THR A 148 -8.59 -41.98 -7.02
N LEU A 149 -9.82 -42.15 -7.54
CA LEU A 149 -10.50 -43.44 -7.65
C LEU A 149 -10.26 -44.06 -9.03
N LYS A 150 -9.81 -45.32 -9.05
CA LYS A 150 -9.73 -46.19 -10.23
C LYS A 150 -10.29 -47.56 -9.84
N GLY A 151 -10.70 -48.37 -10.81
CA GLY A 151 -11.35 -49.68 -10.54
C GLY A 151 -10.51 -50.67 -9.72
N TRP A 152 -9.20 -50.42 -9.58
CA TRP A 152 -8.26 -51.24 -8.80
C TRP A 152 -7.83 -50.59 -7.48
N VAL A 153 -8.22 -49.34 -7.20
CA VAL A 153 -7.89 -48.65 -5.96
C VAL A 153 -8.82 -49.14 -4.85
N ARG A 154 -8.26 -49.75 -3.81
CA ARG A 154 -9.04 -50.24 -2.66
C ARG A 154 -9.44 -49.08 -1.75
N THR A 155 -10.74 -48.93 -1.52
CA THR A 155 -11.31 -47.88 -0.67
C THR A 155 -11.75 -48.37 0.71
N GLU A 156 -11.55 -49.64 1.04
CA GLU A 156 -12.00 -50.28 2.29
C GLU A 156 -11.50 -49.56 3.57
N ASN A 157 -10.35 -48.90 3.49
CA ASN A 157 -9.73 -48.16 4.60
C ASN A 157 -9.93 -46.63 4.50
N VAL A 158 -10.73 -46.16 3.54
CA VAL A 158 -10.99 -44.73 3.33
C VAL A 158 -12.23 -44.35 4.13
N PRO A 159 -12.16 -43.35 5.02
CA PRO A 159 -13.34 -42.87 5.74
C PRO A 159 -14.46 -42.42 4.79
N GLU A 160 -15.72 -42.79 5.08
CA GLU A 160 -16.88 -42.43 4.24
C GLU A 160 -17.04 -40.91 4.08
N ASP A 161 -16.75 -40.15 5.14
CA ASP A 161 -16.81 -38.69 5.09
C ASP A 161 -15.75 -38.11 4.13
N LEU A 162 -14.56 -38.72 4.06
CA LEU A 162 -13.51 -38.32 3.14
C LEU A 162 -13.93 -38.51 1.67
N LEU A 163 -14.56 -39.64 1.34
CA LEU A 163 -15.08 -39.89 -0.01
C LEU A 163 -16.08 -38.80 -0.45
N LYS A 164 -17.01 -38.46 0.45
CA LYS A 164 -18.00 -37.40 0.22
C LYS A 164 -17.32 -36.04 -0.03
N TYR A 165 -16.41 -35.62 0.85
CA TYR A 165 -15.79 -34.28 0.75
C TYR A 165 -14.83 -34.16 -0.43
N VAL A 166 -14.15 -35.23 -0.81
CA VAL A 166 -13.28 -35.24 -2.00
C VAL A 166 -14.10 -34.99 -3.26
N GLU A 167 -15.22 -35.68 -3.41
CA GLU A 167 -16.07 -35.53 -4.59
C GLU A 167 -16.74 -34.14 -4.63
N MET A 168 -17.18 -33.61 -3.48
CA MET A 168 -17.68 -32.24 -3.37
C MET A 168 -16.65 -31.21 -3.85
N ARG A 169 -15.40 -31.29 -3.35
CA ARG A 169 -14.32 -30.38 -3.76
C ARG A 169 -14.00 -30.52 -5.24
N ARG A 170 -13.92 -31.76 -5.74
CA ARG A 170 -13.62 -32.04 -7.15
C ARG A 170 -14.67 -31.41 -8.06
N ARG A 171 -15.95 -31.61 -7.77
CA ARG A 171 -17.06 -31.04 -8.55
C ARG A 171 -17.05 -29.51 -8.51
N ARG A 172 -16.83 -28.90 -7.35
CA ARG A 172 -16.75 -27.44 -7.19
C ARG A 172 -15.57 -26.84 -7.96
N ALA A 173 -14.41 -27.49 -7.90
CA ALA A 173 -13.24 -27.06 -8.65
C ALA A 173 -13.44 -27.17 -10.16
N LEU A 174 -14.08 -28.24 -10.65
CA LEU A 174 -14.43 -28.38 -12.07
C LEU A 174 -15.41 -27.29 -12.52
N GLU A 175 -16.44 -27.02 -11.71
CA GLU A 175 -17.40 -25.95 -11.96
C GLU A 175 -16.70 -24.59 -12.11
N LEU A 176 -15.88 -24.20 -11.14
CA LEU A 176 -15.18 -22.91 -11.13
C LEU A 176 -14.14 -22.81 -12.24
N ALA A 177 -13.36 -23.87 -12.46
CA ALA A 177 -12.34 -23.90 -13.50
C ALA A 177 -12.94 -23.87 -14.92
N SER A 178 -14.14 -24.45 -15.11
CA SER A 178 -14.86 -24.39 -16.40
C SER A 178 -15.30 -22.98 -16.80
N GLN A 179 -15.38 -22.03 -15.86
CA GLN A 179 -15.77 -20.64 -16.10
C GLN A 179 -14.58 -19.74 -16.49
N ILE A 180 -13.36 -20.24 -16.41
CA ILE A 180 -12.16 -19.44 -16.69
C ILE A 180 -11.96 -19.31 -18.20
N GLU A 181 -11.94 -18.07 -18.70
CA GLU A 181 -11.57 -17.75 -20.07
C GLU A 181 -10.07 -17.39 -20.19
N PRO A 182 -9.20 -18.25 -20.73
CA PRO A 182 -7.77 -17.97 -20.90
C PRO A 182 -7.52 -17.18 -22.18
N LYS A 183 -7.89 -15.90 -22.11
CA LYS A 183 -7.55 -14.91 -23.14
C LYS A 183 -6.36 -14.05 -22.71
N VAL A 184 -6.22 -13.80 -21.41
CA VAL A 184 -5.20 -12.89 -20.84
C VAL A 184 -4.66 -13.49 -19.53
N VAL A 185 -3.34 -13.60 -19.41
CA VAL A 185 -2.61 -14.14 -18.22
C VAL A 185 -3.16 -13.56 -16.92
N ASP A 186 -3.25 -12.23 -16.84
CA ASP A 186 -3.59 -11.53 -15.60
C ASP A 186 -5.04 -11.77 -15.20
N ARG A 187 -5.97 -11.89 -16.17
CA ARG A 187 -7.36 -12.26 -15.87
C ARG A 187 -7.48 -13.70 -15.38
N VAL A 188 -6.76 -14.62 -16.03
CA VAL A 188 -6.68 -16.01 -15.60
C VAL A 188 -6.17 -16.12 -14.17
N ILE A 189 -5.12 -15.38 -13.84
CA ILE A 189 -4.56 -15.30 -12.50
C ILE A 189 -5.58 -14.79 -11.48
N GLU A 190 -6.38 -13.79 -11.84
CA GLU A 190 -7.40 -13.26 -10.93
C GLU A 190 -8.52 -14.26 -10.69
N GLU A 191 -9.00 -14.94 -11.73
CA GLU A 191 -9.99 -16.02 -11.58
C GLU A 191 -9.43 -17.19 -10.76
N LEU A 192 -8.14 -17.52 -10.92
CA LEU A 192 -7.47 -18.53 -10.11
C LEU A 192 -7.42 -18.18 -8.63
N ARG A 193 -7.16 -16.91 -8.29
CA ARG A 193 -7.21 -16.44 -6.90
C ARG A 193 -8.62 -16.64 -6.34
N ARG A 194 -9.64 -16.32 -7.13
CA ARG A 194 -11.04 -16.55 -6.75
C ARG A 194 -11.35 -18.03 -6.52
N VAL A 195 -10.88 -18.93 -7.39
CA VAL A 195 -11.02 -20.37 -7.19
C VAL A 195 -10.31 -20.83 -5.92
N ALA A 196 -9.08 -20.36 -5.70
CA ALA A 196 -8.29 -20.74 -4.53
C ALA A 196 -8.93 -20.30 -3.21
N SER A 197 -9.67 -19.19 -3.21
CA SER A 197 -10.36 -18.61 -2.04
C SER A 197 -11.81 -19.08 -1.87
N ASP A 198 -12.31 -19.99 -2.71
CA ASP A 198 -13.72 -20.40 -2.70
C ASP A 198 -14.09 -21.27 -1.47
N HIS A 199 -15.21 -20.92 -0.84
CA HIS A 199 -15.81 -21.65 0.28
C HIS A 199 -17.08 -22.42 -0.09
N GLY A 200 -17.59 -22.32 -1.32
CA GLY A 200 -18.94 -22.77 -1.62
C GLY A 200 -19.97 -21.99 -0.80
N GLU A 201 -20.97 -22.69 -0.22
CA GLU A 201 -22.01 -22.09 0.63
C GLU A 201 -21.55 -21.82 2.07
N GLU A 202 -20.64 -22.64 2.62
CA GLU A 202 -20.07 -22.47 3.97
C GLU A 202 -18.61 -22.95 4.06
N PRO A 203 -17.71 -22.25 4.78
CA PRO A 203 -16.34 -22.71 5.03
C PRO A 203 -16.31 -24.07 5.76
N GLY A 204 -15.61 -25.07 5.22
CA GLY A 204 -15.53 -26.38 5.87
C GLY A 204 -14.80 -27.46 5.09
N ARG A 205 -14.93 -28.74 5.50
CA ARG A 205 -14.22 -29.89 4.88
C ARG A 205 -14.49 -30.06 3.38
N GLY A 206 -15.60 -29.54 2.84
CA GLY A 206 -15.95 -29.60 1.42
C GLY A 206 -15.46 -28.42 0.56
N SER A 207 -14.88 -27.38 1.18
CA SER A 207 -14.44 -26.16 0.48
C SER A 207 -13.06 -26.29 -0.18
N ILE A 208 -12.77 -25.43 -1.17
CA ILE A 208 -11.44 -25.33 -1.79
C ILE A 208 -10.46 -24.64 -0.83
N CYS A 209 -10.84 -23.46 -0.34
CA CYS A 209 -10.13 -22.80 0.76
C CYS A 209 -10.61 -23.38 2.09
N TYR A 210 -9.85 -24.32 2.63
CA TYR A 210 -10.25 -25.07 3.83
C TYR A 210 -9.96 -24.31 5.13
N HIS A 211 -11.00 -24.13 5.94
CA HIS A 211 -10.92 -23.69 7.34
C HIS A 211 -11.41 -24.82 8.23
N GLY A 212 -10.60 -25.23 9.20
CA GLY A 212 -10.98 -26.28 10.13
C GLY A 212 -10.40 -26.07 11.52
N GLU A 213 -11.18 -26.42 12.54
CA GLU A 213 -10.83 -26.24 13.95
C GLU A 213 -9.92 -27.39 14.49
N THR A 214 -9.84 -28.51 13.76
CA THR A 214 -9.24 -29.77 14.23
C THR A 214 -7.94 -30.13 13.49
N GLY A 215 -6.79 -29.85 14.10
CA GLY A 215 -5.46 -30.45 13.84
C GLY A 215 -4.76 -30.18 12.48
N TRP A 216 -5.50 -29.79 11.44
CA TRP A 216 -5.01 -29.55 10.08
C TRP A 216 -5.41 -28.14 9.62
N TYR A 217 -4.53 -27.45 8.91
CA TYR A 217 -4.77 -26.08 8.43
C TYR A 217 -4.13 -25.86 7.05
N MET A 218 -4.55 -24.81 6.34
CA MET A 218 -3.93 -24.36 5.09
C MET A 218 -2.67 -23.55 5.38
N SER A 219 -1.50 -24.13 5.11
CA SER A 219 -0.19 -23.51 5.38
C SER A 219 0.21 -22.51 4.29
N SER A 220 -0.18 -22.76 3.04
CA SER A 220 -0.02 -21.82 1.93
C SER A 220 -0.96 -22.15 0.78
N SER A 221 -1.07 -21.24 -0.20
CA SER A 221 -1.60 -21.52 -1.54
C SER A 221 -0.62 -21.02 -2.60
N THR A 222 -0.47 -21.78 -3.68
CA THR A 222 0.47 -21.44 -4.77
C THR A 222 -0.23 -21.53 -6.11
N ILE A 223 -0.11 -20.46 -6.90
CA ILE A 223 -0.54 -20.40 -8.29
C ILE A 223 0.70 -20.29 -9.17
N MET A 224 0.84 -21.20 -10.13
CA MET A 224 1.91 -21.17 -11.14
C MET A 224 1.29 -21.14 -12.54
N ALA A 225 1.55 -20.06 -13.27
CA ALA A 225 1.20 -19.94 -14.68
C ALA A 225 2.50 -20.09 -15.49
N VAL A 226 2.71 -21.26 -16.09
CA VAL A 226 3.94 -21.58 -16.82
C VAL A 226 3.77 -21.18 -18.28
N ALA A 227 4.55 -20.19 -18.72
CA ALA A 227 4.55 -19.70 -20.10
C ALA A 227 5.51 -20.51 -20.99
N GLU A 228 5.38 -20.36 -22.31
CA GLU A 228 6.29 -21.02 -23.26
C GLU A 228 7.75 -20.59 -23.05
N ASN A 229 7.95 -19.32 -22.75
CA ASN A 229 9.21 -18.79 -22.26
C ASN A 229 9.16 -18.76 -20.72
N PRO A 230 10.02 -19.52 -20.02
CA PRO A 230 9.95 -19.60 -18.56
C PRO A 230 10.09 -18.26 -17.85
N GLY A 231 10.79 -17.28 -18.42
CA GLY A 231 10.90 -15.91 -17.90
C GLY A 231 9.59 -15.08 -17.95
N ASP A 232 8.62 -15.49 -18.76
CA ASP A 232 7.29 -14.90 -18.86
C ASP A 232 6.27 -15.56 -17.93
N SER A 233 6.67 -16.63 -17.24
CA SER A 233 5.84 -17.33 -16.27
C SER A 233 5.47 -16.43 -15.08
N ARG A 234 4.48 -16.85 -14.30
CA ARG A 234 4.08 -16.21 -13.05
C ARG A 234 4.10 -17.19 -11.90
N ILE A 235 4.62 -16.73 -10.76
CA ILE A 235 4.60 -17.47 -9.49
C ILE A 235 3.93 -16.58 -8.45
N LEU A 236 2.80 -17.03 -7.93
CA LEU A 236 2.06 -16.36 -6.87
C LEU A 236 1.99 -17.27 -5.65
N TYR A 237 2.27 -16.71 -4.48
CA TYR A 237 2.29 -17.45 -3.22
C TYR A 237 1.54 -16.69 -2.14
N CYS A 238 0.57 -17.35 -1.51
CA CYS A 238 -0.14 -16.84 -0.35
C CYS A 238 0.26 -17.68 0.87
N PRO A 239 0.88 -17.10 1.91
CA PRO A 239 1.01 -17.79 3.20
C PRO A 239 -0.37 -17.91 3.85
N GLY A 240 -0.71 -19.08 4.38
CA GLY A 240 -2.02 -19.32 4.99
C GLY A 240 -3.18 -19.48 3.99
N ASN A 241 -4.38 -19.21 4.47
CA ASN A 241 -5.63 -19.30 3.70
C ASN A 241 -5.77 -18.12 2.71
N PRO A 242 -5.96 -18.36 1.40
CA PRO A 242 -6.06 -17.31 0.39
C PRO A 242 -7.32 -16.43 0.47
N CYS A 243 -8.33 -16.79 1.27
CA CYS A 243 -9.47 -15.90 1.54
C CYS A 243 -9.19 -14.85 2.64
N GLU A 244 -8.19 -15.09 3.50
CA GLU A 244 -7.76 -14.19 4.57
C GLU A 244 -6.41 -13.51 4.24
N GLY A 245 -5.59 -14.18 3.45
CA GLY A 245 -4.26 -13.73 3.02
C GLY A 245 -4.24 -13.19 1.58
N ARG A 246 -3.11 -12.59 1.22
CA ARG A 246 -2.87 -12.06 -0.13
C ARG A 246 -1.84 -12.90 -0.87
N PHE A 247 -2.11 -13.20 -2.14
CA PHE A 247 -1.10 -13.75 -3.05
C PHE A 247 -0.02 -12.69 -3.34
N LEU A 248 1.22 -13.02 -2.98
CA LEU A 248 2.42 -12.25 -3.28
C LEU A 248 3.03 -12.72 -4.61
N ASP A 249 3.53 -11.79 -5.41
CA ASP A 249 4.17 -12.09 -6.70
C ASP A 249 5.67 -12.39 -6.52
N TYR A 250 6.02 -13.65 -6.75
CA TYR A 250 7.39 -14.18 -6.72
C TYR A 250 8.00 -14.33 -8.11
N SER A 251 7.36 -13.85 -9.17
CA SER A 251 7.83 -13.98 -10.56
C SER A 251 9.19 -13.30 -10.79
N HIS A 252 9.64 -12.42 -9.89
CA HIS A 252 10.98 -11.84 -9.92
C HIS A 252 12.10 -12.89 -9.86
N ILE A 253 11.88 -14.03 -9.17
CA ILE A 253 12.88 -15.10 -9.05
C ILE A 253 13.18 -15.79 -10.40
N LEU A 254 12.34 -15.58 -11.41
CA LEU A 254 12.52 -16.11 -12.76
C LEU A 254 13.56 -15.34 -13.56
N ARG A 255 13.77 -14.06 -13.20
CA ARG A 255 14.60 -13.11 -13.96
C ARG A 255 16.00 -12.93 -13.38
N GLU A 256 16.20 -13.34 -12.13
CA GLU A 256 17.47 -13.14 -11.41
C GLU A 256 18.24 -14.46 -11.26
N GLY A 257 19.50 -14.46 -11.69
CA GLY A 257 20.47 -15.51 -11.34
C GLY A 257 20.61 -15.58 -9.82
N GLY A 258 19.93 -16.54 -9.21
CA GLY A 258 19.64 -16.57 -7.77
C GLY A 258 20.82 -16.31 -6.83
N GLY A 259 20.55 -15.42 -5.86
CA GLY A 259 21.40 -15.09 -4.73
C GLY A 259 20.68 -14.24 -3.66
N GLY A 260 19.76 -14.87 -2.90
CA GLY A 260 19.49 -14.55 -1.50
C GLY A 260 18.91 -13.18 -1.11
N ALA A 261 17.57 -13.08 -1.02
CA ALA A 261 16.89 -12.12 -0.14
C ALA A 261 15.49 -12.61 0.30
N ALA A 262 15.28 -13.91 0.55
CA ALA A 262 13.96 -14.43 0.95
C ALA A 262 13.56 -14.12 2.42
N GLY A 263 14.35 -13.33 3.15
CA GLY A 263 14.12 -13.02 4.58
C GLY A 263 13.64 -11.60 4.90
N ALA A 264 13.41 -10.73 3.91
CA ALA A 264 13.27 -9.29 4.14
C ALA A 264 11.94 -8.65 3.67
N LEU A 265 10.94 -9.42 3.25
CA LEU A 265 9.57 -8.92 3.07
C LEU A 265 8.82 -9.01 4.41
N ALA A 266 9.35 -8.34 5.44
CA ALA A 266 8.52 -8.02 6.60
C ALA A 266 7.39 -7.11 6.13
N GLU A 267 6.15 -7.52 6.40
CA GLU A 267 4.91 -6.77 6.14
C GLU A 267 5.11 -5.28 6.39
N VAL A 268 4.98 -4.49 5.33
CA VAL A 268 4.78 -3.06 5.48
C VAL A 268 3.27 -2.89 5.50
N TYR A 269 2.69 -2.76 6.70
CA TYR A 269 1.28 -2.36 6.88
C TYR A 269 0.99 -1.16 5.98
N GLU A 270 -0.03 -1.26 5.14
CA GLU A 270 -0.47 -0.17 4.27
C GLU A 270 -1.26 0.84 5.11
N GLU A 271 -0.75 2.07 5.16
CA GLU A 271 -1.32 3.18 5.92
C GLU A 271 -2.28 4.02 5.08
N SER A 272 -2.04 4.09 3.77
CA SER A 272 -3.00 4.63 2.79
C SER A 272 -2.63 4.22 1.36
N GLY A 273 -3.56 4.37 0.41
CA GLY A 273 -3.32 4.12 -1.03
C GLY A 273 -2.84 5.34 -1.83
N LYS A 274 -2.35 6.41 -1.19
CA LYS A 274 -2.08 7.72 -1.84
C LYS A 274 -1.01 7.69 -2.94
N LEU A 275 -0.11 6.71 -2.91
CA LEU A 275 0.94 6.47 -3.89
C LEU A 275 0.76 5.12 -4.60
N SER A 276 -0.42 4.51 -4.53
CA SER A 276 -0.70 3.22 -5.16
C SER A 276 -0.42 3.28 -6.67
N GLY A 277 0.30 2.30 -7.17
CA GLY A 277 0.72 2.21 -8.58
C GLY A 277 1.83 3.18 -9.00
N ARG A 278 2.42 3.96 -8.07
CA ARG A 278 3.52 4.88 -8.37
C ARG A 278 4.87 4.21 -8.19
N ARG A 279 5.76 4.40 -9.17
CA ARG A 279 7.17 3.96 -9.13
C ARG A 279 8.06 5.13 -8.79
N ILE A 280 8.83 5.00 -7.71
CA ILE A 280 9.70 6.06 -7.18
C ILE A 280 11.14 5.56 -7.11
N ALA A 281 12.06 6.31 -7.71
CA ALA A 281 13.48 6.10 -7.49
C ALA A 281 13.95 6.93 -6.29
N LEU A 282 14.48 6.29 -5.26
CA LEU A 282 15.06 6.94 -4.10
C LEU A 282 16.59 6.94 -4.21
N CYS A 283 17.16 8.10 -4.52
CA CYS A 283 18.58 8.31 -4.74
C CYS A 283 19.28 8.84 -3.48
N LEU A 284 20.25 8.08 -2.96
CA LEU A 284 21.07 8.47 -1.81
C LEU A 284 22.42 9.01 -2.25
N THR A 285 22.85 10.11 -1.63
CA THR A 285 24.15 10.74 -1.90
C THR A 285 25.02 10.77 -0.65
N GLY A 286 26.32 11.08 -0.79
CA GLY A 286 27.32 11.04 0.29
C GLY A 286 27.09 12.04 1.42
N SER A 287 26.18 11.71 2.34
CA SER A 287 25.86 12.49 3.53
C SER A 287 25.46 11.58 4.69
N VAL A 288 25.84 11.95 5.92
CA VAL A 288 25.43 11.24 7.15
C VAL A 288 23.90 11.23 7.30
N ALA A 289 23.20 12.21 6.71
CA ALA A 289 21.74 12.26 6.73
C ALA A 289 21.05 11.10 5.97
N SER A 290 21.80 10.31 5.19
CA SER A 290 21.29 9.12 4.50
C SER A 290 20.69 8.08 5.46
N ILE A 291 21.04 8.10 6.75
CA ILE A 291 20.44 7.23 7.78
C ILE A 291 18.91 7.38 7.92
N GLU A 292 18.33 8.48 7.45
CA GLU A 292 16.87 8.70 7.44
C GLU A 292 16.19 8.11 6.21
N ALA A 293 16.93 7.79 5.15
CA ALA A 293 16.38 7.28 3.89
C ALA A 293 15.67 5.92 4.01
N PRO A 294 16.14 4.94 4.83
CA PRO A 294 15.39 3.70 5.06
C PRO A 294 13.99 3.95 5.63
N LYS A 295 13.85 4.94 6.52
CA LYS A 295 12.53 5.31 7.07
C LYS A 295 11.64 5.89 5.98
N LEU A 296 12.17 6.80 5.16
CA LEU A 296 11.43 7.37 4.03
C LEU A 296 10.98 6.29 3.04
N ALA A 297 11.87 5.37 2.65
CA ALA A 297 11.53 4.25 1.77
C ALA A 297 10.36 3.42 2.31
N ARG A 298 10.37 3.10 3.61
CA ARG A 298 9.26 2.38 4.25
C ARG A 298 7.98 3.19 4.25
N TRP A 299 8.04 4.48 4.58
CA TRP A 299 6.86 5.36 4.57
C TRP A 299 6.24 5.49 3.17
N LEU A 300 7.04 5.58 2.12
CA LEU A 300 6.58 5.57 0.74
C LEU A 300 5.85 4.27 0.39
N ARG A 301 6.42 3.12 0.80
CA ARG A 301 5.79 1.80 0.61
C ARG A 301 4.50 1.64 1.41
N ARG A 302 4.44 2.16 2.64
CA ARG A 302 3.20 2.21 3.44
C ARG A 302 2.09 3.01 2.76
N HIS A 303 2.45 3.91 1.86
CA HIS A 303 1.50 4.69 1.08
C HIS A 303 1.21 4.08 -0.31
N GLY A 304 1.70 2.86 -0.59
CA GLY A 304 1.41 2.12 -1.83
C GLY A 304 2.44 2.26 -2.95
N ALA A 305 3.56 2.97 -2.74
CA ALA A 305 4.58 3.16 -3.76
C ALA A 305 5.48 1.92 -3.95
N GLU A 306 5.86 1.63 -5.19
CA GLU A 306 7.02 0.78 -5.50
C GLU A 306 8.27 1.66 -5.44
N VAL A 307 9.24 1.30 -4.60
CA VAL A 307 10.44 2.11 -4.38
C VAL A 307 11.67 1.33 -4.83
N ARG A 308 12.51 1.93 -5.67
CA ARG A 308 13.84 1.39 -6.00
C ARG A 308 14.93 2.34 -5.53
N CYS A 309 15.95 1.81 -4.85
CA CYS A 309 17.04 2.61 -4.33
C CYS A 309 18.21 2.70 -5.33
N TYR A 310 18.76 3.90 -5.50
CA TYR A 310 20.02 4.14 -6.21
C TYR A 310 20.99 4.82 -5.23
N MET A 311 22.25 4.40 -5.20
CA MET A 311 23.23 4.97 -4.27
C MET A 311 24.49 5.41 -5.01
N THR A 312 24.98 6.61 -4.71
CA THR A 312 26.34 7.01 -5.13
C THR A 312 27.39 6.20 -4.33
N PRO A 313 28.63 6.02 -4.83
CA PRO A 313 29.71 5.39 -4.06
C PRO A 313 29.92 6.04 -2.68
N ALA A 314 29.92 7.38 -2.64
CA ALA A 314 30.04 8.13 -1.38
C ALA A 314 28.88 7.89 -0.39
N ALA A 315 27.67 7.54 -0.88
CA ALA A 315 26.54 7.22 0.00
C ALA A 315 26.75 5.88 0.73
N VAL A 316 27.37 4.91 0.06
CA VAL A 316 27.74 3.62 0.65
C VAL A 316 28.80 3.82 1.73
N GLU A 317 29.81 4.65 1.47
CA GLU A 317 30.87 4.98 2.44
C GLU A 317 30.35 5.75 3.67
N CYS A 318 29.34 6.61 3.49
CA CYS A 318 28.76 7.41 4.59
C CYS A 318 27.93 6.59 5.60
N GLY A 319 27.83 5.26 5.45
CA GLY A 319 27.37 4.35 6.50
C GLY A 319 25.97 3.77 6.33
N VAL A 320 25.28 4.03 5.21
CA VAL A 320 24.05 3.29 4.87
C VAL A 320 24.42 2.08 4.01
N SER A 321 24.28 0.89 4.58
CA SER A 321 24.53 -0.34 3.83
C SER A 321 23.48 -0.52 2.73
N PRO A 322 23.86 -0.89 1.50
CA PRO A 322 22.92 -1.28 0.45
C PRO A 322 21.92 -2.34 0.92
N LYS A 323 22.33 -3.27 1.79
CA LYS A 323 21.44 -4.30 2.37
C LYS A 323 20.31 -3.71 3.21
N VAL A 324 20.56 -2.60 3.92
CA VAL A 324 19.52 -1.91 4.70
C VAL A 324 18.50 -1.26 3.75
N MET A 325 18.98 -0.68 2.66
CA MET A 325 18.08 -0.09 1.65
C MET A 325 17.32 -1.14 0.87
N GLU A 326 17.92 -2.28 0.57
CA GLU A 326 17.24 -3.44 -0.02
C GLU A 326 16.11 -3.94 0.89
N TRP A 327 16.36 -4.09 2.19
CA TRP A 327 15.31 -4.41 3.17
C TRP A 327 14.21 -3.33 3.22
N ALA A 328 14.60 -2.05 3.23
CA ALA A 328 13.66 -0.94 3.34
C ALA A 328 12.76 -0.83 2.10
N THR A 329 13.30 -1.05 0.92
CA THR A 329 12.60 -0.95 -0.37
C THR A 329 11.92 -2.25 -0.81
N GLY A 330 12.41 -3.40 -0.34
CA GLY A 330 12.00 -4.71 -0.84
C GLY A 330 12.54 -5.03 -2.24
N MET A 331 13.50 -4.24 -2.75
CA MET A 331 14.04 -4.34 -4.11
C MET A 331 15.58 -4.22 -4.08
N PRO A 332 16.32 -4.88 -5.00
CA PRO A 332 17.77 -4.72 -5.10
C PRO A 332 18.17 -3.25 -5.33
N VAL A 333 19.25 -2.84 -4.65
CA VAL A 333 19.81 -1.49 -4.77
C VAL A 333 20.69 -1.39 -6.01
N VAL A 334 20.51 -0.33 -6.79
CA VAL A 334 21.38 -0.01 -7.93
C VAL A 334 22.59 0.81 -7.45
N LEU A 335 23.77 0.20 -7.51
CA LEU A 335 25.05 0.85 -7.16
C LEU A 335 25.80 1.31 -8.41
N GLU A 336 25.71 0.54 -9.48
CA GLU A 336 26.37 0.77 -10.76
C GLU A 336 25.40 0.45 -11.90
N LEU A 337 25.65 1.01 -13.08
CA LEU A 337 24.87 0.70 -14.27
C LEU A 337 25.45 -0.54 -14.94
N THR A 338 24.59 -1.42 -15.41
CA THR A 338 24.98 -2.63 -16.14
C THR A 338 24.41 -2.60 -17.56
N GLY A 339 24.60 -3.70 -18.31
CA GLY A 339 23.96 -3.88 -19.62
C GLY A 339 22.44 -3.90 -19.57
N ALA A 340 21.82 -3.98 -18.38
CA ALA A 340 20.37 -3.91 -18.20
C ALA A 340 19.80 -2.48 -18.25
N ALA A 341 20.65 -1.46 -18.46
CA ALA A 341 20.26 -0.07 -18.67
C ALA A 341 19.31 0.49 -17.58
N GLU A 342 19.68 0.35 -16.31
CA GLU A 342 18.87 0.70 -15.13
C GLU A 342 18.47 2.19 -15.07
N HIS A 343 19.12 3.05 -15.86
CA HIS A 343 18.83 4.47 -15.99
C HIS A 343 17.71 4.81 -16.98
N LEU A 344 17.25 3.83 -17.77
CA LEU A 344 16.13 3.96 -18.72
C LEU A 344 14.78 3.53 -18.12
N VAL A 345 14.77 3.09 -16.85
CA VAL A 345 13.51 2.75 -16.15
C VAL A 345 12.71 4.03 -15.96
N ASP A 346 11.47 4.04 -16.45
CA ASP A 346 10.57 5.20 -16.32
C ASP A 346 9.98 5.25 -14.89
N TYR A 347 10.38 6.26 -14.13
CA TYR A 347 9.85 6.55 -12.81
C TYR A 347 8.87 7.72 -12.85
N ASP A 348 7.81 7.66 -12.05
CA ASP A 348 6.90 8.78 -11.86
C ASP A 348 7.61 9.95 -11.16
N LEU A 349 8.55 9.64 -10.25
CA LEU A 349 9.34 10.62 -9.51
C LEU A 349 10.72 10.06 -9.13
N VAL A 350 11.76 10.90 -9.26
CA VAL A 350 13.10 10.63 -8.73
C VAL A 350 13.36 11.54 -7.53
N VAL A 351 13.56 10.93 -6.37
CA VAL A 351 13.76 11.60 -5.08
C VAL A 351 15.23 11.50 -4.68
N VAL A 352 15.95 12.61 -4.68
CA VAL A 352 17.33 12.69 -4.18
C VAL A 352 17.30 13.10 -2.70
N TYR A 353 17.45 12.11 -1.81
CA TYR A 353 17.34 12.28 -0.36
C TYR A 353 18.42 11.46 0.35
N PRO A 354 19.42 12.12 0.98
CA PRO A 354 19.74 13.53 0.91
C PRO A 354 20.39 13.94 -0.42
N ALA A 355 20.25 15.22 -0.79
CA ALA A 355 20.92 15.84 -1.94
C ALA A 355 22.13 16.68 -1.47
N THR A 356 23.33 16.18 -1.72
CA THR A 356 24.59 16.90 -1.40
C THR A 356 24.91 17.99 -2.43
N LEU A 357 25.74 18.96 -2.04
CA LEU A 357 26.23 20.01 -2.95
C LEU A 357 26.82 19.41 -4.23
N ASN A 358 27.68 18.39 -4.07
CA ASN A 358 28.33 17.71 -5.19
C ASN A 358 27.31 17.15 -6.18
N THR A 359 26.33 16.39 -5.70
CA THR A 359 25.34 15.76 -6.58
C THR A 359 24.41 16.79 -7.24
N VAL A 360 23.96 17.81 -6.49
CA VAL A 360 23.12 18.89 -7.04
C VAL A 360 23.84 19.66 -8.14
N CYS A 361 25.11 20.00 -7.93
CA CYS A 361 25.94 20.66 -8.95
C CYS A 361 26.18 19.77 -10.17
N LYS A 362 26.34 18.45 -10.00
CA LYS A 362 26.45 17.50 -11.12
C LYS A 362 25.16 17.43 -11.93
N ILE A 363 24.01 17.30 -11.26
CA ILE A 363 22.69 17.23 -11.92
C ILE A 363 22.45 18.48 -12.77
N VAL A 364 22.64 19.68 -12.20
CA VAL A 364 22.35 20.92 -12.94
C VAL A 364 23.28 21.17 -14.13
N GLN A 365 24.50 20.59 -14.11
CA GLN A 365 25.48 20.70 -15.19
C GLN A 365 25.42 19.52 -16.18
N GLY A 366 24.54 18.53 -15.96
CA GLY A 366 24.43 17.35 -16.82
C GLY A 366 25.60 16.37 -16.69
N VAL A 367 26.31 16.36 -15.57
CA VAL A 367 27.37 15.37 -15.31
C VAL A 367 26.72 14.06 -14.92
N ALA A 368 26.92 13.02 -15.74
CA ALA A 368 26.30 11.69 -15.61
C ALA A 368 27.37 10.60 -15.42
N ASP A 369 28.05 10.64 -14.28
CA ASP A 369 29.24 9.81 -13.98
C ASP A 369 29.03 8.67 -12.97
N ASN A 370 27.80 8.49 -12.47
CA ASN A 370 27.42 7.38 -11.60
C ASN A 370 25.91 7.08 -11.72
N ALA A 371 25.44 5.94 -11.18
CA ALA A 371 24.06 5.50 -11.35
C ALA A 371 23.00 6.55 -10.95
N VAL A 372 23.22 7.29 -9.87
CA VAL A 372 22.31 8.36 -9.42
C VAL A 372 22.31 9.54 -10.39
N THR A 373 23.47 10.04 -10.78
CA THR A 373 23.57 11.22 -11.64
C THR A 373 23.12 10.93 -13.07
N VAL A 374 23.37 9.72 -13.58
CA VAL A 374 22.86 9.27 -14.89
C VAL A 374 21.33 9.16 -14.87
N LEU A 375 20.73 8.55 -13.84
CA LEU A 375 19.27 8.49 -13.68
C LEU A 375 18.64 9.88 -13.60
N CYS A 376 19.27 10.80 -12.86
CA CYS A 376 18.77 12.18 -12.79
C CYS A 376 18.89 12.91 -14.13
N ALA A 377 19.95 12.66 -14.91
CA ALA A 377 20.15 13.25 -16.23
C ALA A 377 19.20 12.70 -17.29
N SER A 378 18.78 11.42 -17.19
CA SER A 378 17.78 10.81 -18.06
C SER A 378 16.33 11.14 -17.67
N THR A 379 16.12 11.79 -16.52
CA THR A 379 14.81 12.15 -16.00
C THR A 379 14.50 13.63 -16.24
N SER A 380 13.26 13.94 -16.67
CA SER A 380 12.80 15.33 -16.78
C SER A 380 12.98 16.08 -15.44
N PRO A 381 13.53 17.31 -15.43
CA PRO A 381 13.68 18.09 -14.19
C PRO A 381 12.36 18.26 -13.41
N THR A 382 11.21 18.28 -14.08
CA THR A 382 9.88 18.36 -13.45
C THR A 382 9.52 17.14 -12.59
N ARG A 383 10.20 16.00 -12.77
CA ARG A 383 10.07 14.78 -11.98
C ARG A 383 11.21 14.59 -10.97
N LEU A 384 12.07 15.60 -10.80
CA LEU A 384 13.12 15.59 -9.79
C LEU A 384 12.64 16.28 -8.52
N LEU A 385 12.80 15.59 -7.39
CA LEU A 385 12.59 16.13 -6.06
C LEU A 385 13.91 15.99 -5.27
N LEU A 386 14.46 17.10 -4.80
CA LEU A 386 15.76 17.12 -4.12
C LEU A 386 15.61 17.66 -2.70
N ALA A 387 16.18 16.95 -1.73
CA ALA A 387 16.18 17.33 -0.31
C ALA A 387 17.61 17.62 0.18
N PRO A 388 18.08 18.88 0.13
CA PRO A 388 19.44 19.23 0.51
C PRO A 388 19.83 18.82 1.94
N ALA A 389 21.07 18.34 2.12
CA ALA A 389 21.63 18.12 3.45
C ALA A 389 23.16 18.28 3.47
N MET A 390 23.66 19.24 4.27
CA MET A 390 25.09 19.57 4.35
C MET A 390 25.40 20.54 5.49
N ASN A 391 26.69 20.76 5.78
CA ASN A 391 27.14 21.86 6.64
C ASN A 391 26.66 23.23 6.08
N LEU A 392 26.37 24.20 6.96
CA LEU A 392 25.83 25.50 6.54
C LEU A 392 26.78 26.26 5.58
N ARG A 393 28.11 26.13 5.72
CA ARG A 393 29.06 26.75 4.78
C ARG A 393 28.89 26.24 3.35
N LEU A 394 28.62 24.94 3.19
CA LEU A 394 28.33 24.34 1.89
C LEU A 394 26.95 24.79 1.39
N TYR A 395 25.95 24.86 2.27
CA TYR A 395 24.61 25.32 1.90
C TYR A 395 24.59 26.79 1.43
N MET A 396 25.48 27.62 1.98
CA MET A 396 25.66 29.03 1.62
C MET A 396 26.61 29.23 0.44
N ASN A 397 27.19 28.16 -0.11
CA ASN A 397 28.07 28.26 -1.27
C ASN A 397 27.31 28.89 -2.47
N PRO A 398 27.86 29.93 -3.12
CA PRO A 398 27.19 30.61 -4.23
C PRO A 398 26.85 29.70 -5.41
N ALA A 399 27.73 28.76 -5.77
CA ALA A 399 27.49 27.81 -6.85
C ALA A 399 26.33 26.87 -6.52
N PHE A 400 26.23 26.43 -5.27
CA PHE A 400 25.10 25.62 -4.82
C PHE A 400 23.77 26.39 -4.85
N LYS A 401 23.76 27.64 -4.38
CA LYS A 401 22.57 28.50 -4.43
C LYS A 401 22.11 28.74 -5.87
N GLU A 402 23.03 28.98 -6.80
CA GLU A 402 22.69 29.15 -8.20
C GLU A 402 22.20 27.84 -8.84
N ALA A 403 22.82 26.71 -8.50
CA ALA A 403 22.38 25.39 -8.94
C ALA A 403 20.92 25.12 -8.52
N LEU A 404 20.57 25.38 -7.26
CA LEU A 404 19.19 25.23 -6.78
C LEU A 404 18.22 26.16 -7.51
N LYS A 405 18.59 27.43 -7.74
CA LYS A 405 17.75 28.38 -8.49
C LYS A 405 17.51 27.90 -9.93
N ARG A 406 18.55 27.40 -10.60
CA ARG A 406 18.45 26.88 -11.96
C ARG A 406 17.59 25.62 -12.01
N LEU A 407 17.77 24.67 -11.09
CA LEU A 407 16.92 23.48 -10.99
C LEU A 407 15.44 23.83 -10.74
N LYS A 408 15.16 24.77 -9.82
CA LYS A 408 13.79 25.28 -9.61
C LYS A 408 13.20 25.87 -10.90
N ARG A 409 13.96 26.67 -11.65
CA ARG A 409 13.53 27.23 -12.95
C ARG A 409 13.25 26.15 -14.00
N LEU A 410 13.98 25.05 -13.97
CA LEU A 410 13.75 23.89 -14.85
C LEU A 410 12.56 23.03 -14.41
N GLY A 411 11.97 23.30 -13.23
CA GLY A 411 10.78 22.61 -12.72
C GLY A 411 11.06 21.59 -11.62
N ALA A 412 12.31 21.43 -11.17
CA ALA A 412 12.61 20.52 -10.07
C ALA A 412 12.06 21.05 -8.74
N THR A 413 11.53 20.12 -7.94
CA THR A 413 11.04 20.41 -6.60
C THR A 413 12.18 20.36 -5.60
N ILE A 414 12.40 21.44 -4.85
CA ILE A 414 13.41 21.47 -3.79
C ILE A 414 12.70 21.50 -2.44
N ILE A 415 12.99 20.52 -1.59
CA ILE A 415 12.48 20.49 -0.22
C ILE A 415 13.47 21.26 0.66
N GLU A 416 13.03 22.41 1.18
CA GLU A 416 13.88 23.24 2.02
C GLU A 416 14.37 22.47 3.27
N PRO A 417 15.68 22.53 3.60
CA PRO A 417 16.25 21.86 4.76
C PRO A 417 15.86 22.55 6.06
N ARG A 418 16.09 21.86 7.19
CA ARG A 418 15.97 22.45 8.52
C ARG A 418 17.31 23.06 8.91
N ILE A 419 17.33 24.37 9.13
CA ILE A 419 18.55 25.07 9.56
C ILE A 419 18.64 25.05 11.08
N SER A 420 19.59 24.29 11.62
CA SER A 420 19.89 24.26 13.06
C SER A 420 21.32 23.79 13.32
N GLU A 421 21.91 24.20 14.45
CA GLU A 421 23.25 23.76 14.90
C GLU A 421 24.35 23.97 13.83
N GLY A 422 24.27 25.04 13.03
CA GLY A 422 25.26 25.32 11.99
C GLY A 422 25.21 24.34 10.79
N ALA A 423 24.11 23.60 10.62
CA ALA A 423 23.90 22.68 9.50
C ALA A 423 22.56 22.93 8.80
N ALA A 424 22.54 22.66 7.49
CA ALA A 424 21.32 22.43 6.75
C ALA A 424 20.98 20.93 6.88
N LYS A 425 20.21 20.58 7.92
CA LYS A 425 19.77 19.21 8.17
C LYS A 425 18.72 18.82 7.12
N VAL A 426 18.75 17.56 6.68
CA VAL A 426 17.75 17.06 5.73
C VAL A 426 16.33 17.29 6.27
N ALA A 427 15.39 17.52 5.35
CA ALA A 427 13.97 17.58 5.66
C ALA A 427 13.53 16.34 6.47
N SER A 428 12.55 16.48 7.35
CA SER A 428 12.01 15.31 8.05
C SER A 428 11.40 14.31 7.06
N VAL A 429 11.32 13.04 7.46
CA VAL A 429 10.69 11.98 6.66
C VAL A 429 9.24 12.34 6.31
N GLU A 430 8.49 12.90 7.27
CA GLU A 430 7.12 13.38 7.08
C GLU A 430 7.05 14.49 6.01
N LYS A 431 7.93 15.50 6.09
CA LYS A 431 7.99 16.57 5.09
C LYS A 431 8.36 16.01 3.71
N ALA A 432 9.31 15.08 3.63
CA ALA A 432 9.67 14.44 2.38
C ALA A 432 8.50 13.65 1.77
N LEU A 433 7.79 12.85 2.58
CA LEU A 433 6.60 12.13 2.17
C LEU A 433 5.50 13.06 1.65
N ASP A 434 5.19 14.14 2.38
CA ASP A 434 4.16 15.11 1.98
C ASP A 434 4.48 15.76 0.62
N TYR A 435 5.75 16.10 0.38
CA TYR A 435 6.20 16.64 -0.91
C TYR A 435 6.18 15.61 -2.03
N VAL A 436 6.46 14.33 -1.75
CA VAL A 436 6.36 13.25 -2.74
C VAL A 436 4.91 13.04 -3.16
N ILE A 437 3.99 12.92 -2.20
CA ILE A 437 2.55 12.81 -2.47
C ILE A 437 2.07 14.04 -3.26
N ARG A 438 2.47 15.24 -2.83
CA ARG A 438 2.18 16.49 -3.55
C ARG A 438 2.67 16.49 -4.99
N ALA A 439 3.92 16.09 -5.22
CA ALA A 439 4.51 16.10 -6.55
C ALA A 439 3.74 15.17 -7.51
N LEU A 440 3.31 14.02 -7.02
CA LEU A 440 2.59 12.98 -7.75
C LEU A 440 1.06 13.15 -7.78
N SER A 441 0.53 14.16 -7.09
CA SER A 441 -0.91 14.41 -7.07
C SER A 441 -1.43 14.86 -8.42
N THR A 442 -2.53 14.24 -8.85
CA THR A 442 -3.30 14.57 -10.06
C THR A 442 -4.57 15.37 -9.75
N SER A 443 -4.72 15.86 -8.52
CA SER A 443 -5.90 16.61 -8.08
C SER A 443 -6.11 17.87 -8.92
N VAL A 444 -7.37 18.19 -9.19
CA VAL A 444 -7.78 19.44 -9.84
C VAL A 444 -7.59 20.68 -8.94
N LEU A 445 -7.33 20.46 -7.65
CA LEU A 445 -6.99 21.52 -6.69
C LEU A 445 -5.53 21.97 -6.78
N ARG A 446 -4.71 21.32 -7.61
CA ARG A 446 -3.30 21.66 -7.75
C ARG A 446 -3.13 23.15 -8.05
N ASP A 447 -2.23 23.79 -7.31
CA ASP A 447 -1.90 25.22 -7.33
C ASP A 447 -3.02 26.20 -6.91
N ARG A 448 -4.20 25.71 -6.53
CA ARG A 448 -5.31 26.50 -5.99
C ARG A 448 -5.05 26.89 -4.54
N GLY A 449 -5.44 28.10 -4.15
CA GLY A 449 -5.37 28.60 -2.78
C GLY A 449 -6.53 28.08 -1.92
N ILE A 450 -6.19 27.46 -0.78
CA ILE A 450 -7.17 27.06 0.24
C ILE A 450 -6.80 27.71 1.57
N LEU A 451 -7.74 28.50 2.11
CA LEU A 451 -7.63 29.12 3.44
C LEU A 451 -8.36 28.24 4.46
N ILE A 452 -7.72 27.92 5.58
CA ILE A 452 -8.32 27.06 6.61
C ILE A 452 -8.32 27.78 7.94
N LEU A 453 -9.50 27.96 8.53
CA LEU A 453 -9.66 28.46 9.89
C LEU A 453 -9.86 27.24 10.81
N THR A 454 -9.07 27.16 11.88
CA THR A 454 -9.15 26.05 12.84
C THR A 454 -8.70 26.46 14.25
N GLY A 455 -8.98 25.59 15.22
CA GLY A 455 -8.73 25.84 16.65
C GLY A 455 -9.85 26.63 17.32
N PRO A 456 -9.81 26.75 18.66
CA PRO A 456 -10.74 27.58 19.41
C PRO A 456 -10.31 29.05 19.39
N THR A 457 -11.22 29.98 19.62
CA THR A 457 -10.88 31.36 20.02
C THR A 457 -10.97 31.50 21.54
N ARG A 458 -10.27 32.49 22.10
CA ARG A 458 -10.26 32.80 23.54
C ARG A 458 -10.53 34.27 23.79
N TYR A 459 -11.13 34.54 24.94
CA TYR A 459 -11.15 35.87 25.55
C TYR A 459 -10.74 35.76 27.01
N ASP A 460 -9.80 36.61 27.41
CA ASP A 460 -9.37 36.68 28.79
C ASP A 460 -10.48 37.35 29.63
N LEU A 461 -10.71 36.79 30.81
CA LEU A 461 -11.63 37.32 31.81
C LEU A 461 -10.86 38.19 32.82
N ASP A 462 -9.67 37.74 33.16
CA ASP A 462 -8.67 38.40 34.01
C ASP A 462 -7.25 37.93 33.55
N PRO A 463 -6.14 38.39 34.15
CA PRO A 463 -4.79 37.99 33.71
C PRO A 463 -4.46 36.49 33.87
N VAL A 464 -5.36 35.69 34.45
CA VAL A 464 -5.13 34.27 34.80
C VAL A 464 -6.13 33.34 34.11
N ARG A 465 -7.33 33.82 33.77
CA ARG A 465 -8.45 33.01 33.32
C ARG A 465 -9.00 33.51 31.99
N TYR A 466 -9.48 32.59 31.16
CA TYR A 466 -10.11 32.89 29.88
C TYR A 466 -11.33 31.99 29.64
N ILE A 467 -12.22 32.42 28.75
CA ILE A 467 -13.29 31.61 28.18
C ILE A 467 -12.85 31.05 26.81
N SER A 468 -13.18 29.79 26.52
CA SER A 468 -12.79 29.09 25.28
C SER A 468 -13.77 27.96 24.97
N ASN A 469 -13.92 27.64 23.70
CA ASN A 469 -14.52 26.38 23.26
C ASN A 469 -13.54 25.21 23.42
N LYS A 470 -14.06 24.00 23.64
CA LYS A 470 -13.27 22.75 23.74
C LYS A 470 -12.92 22.24 22.35
N ALA A 471 -11.84 22.76 21.75
CA ALA A 471 -11.35 22.31 20.45
C ALA A 471 -9.84 22.16 20.41
N SER A 472 -9.35 21.08 19.81
CA SER A 472 -7.91 20.81 19.64
C SER A 472 -7.34 21.41 18.35
N GLY A 473 -8.19 21.60 17.33
CA GLY A 473 -7.76 21.96 15.96
C GLY A 473 -7.34 20.77 15.09
N LYS A 474 -7.47 19.53 15.58
CA LYS A 474 -7.06 18.30 14.87
C LYS A 474 -7.66 18.12 13.48
N ILE A 475 -8.95 18.43 13.30
CA ILE A 475 -9.57 18.31 11.96
C ILE A 475 -8.94 19.29 10.97
N GLY A 476 -8.68 20.53 11.39
CA GLY A 476 -7.98 21.52 10.55
C GLY A 476 -6.54 21.14 10.23
N TYR A 477 -5.83 20.43 11.11
CA TYR A 477 -4.53 19.84 10.80
C TYR A 477 -4.62 18.87 9.62
N TRP A 478 -5.57 17.93 9.66
CA TRP A 478 -5.75 16.96 8.59
C TRP A 478 -6.22 17.60 7.28
N LEU A 479 -7.15 18.56 7.36
CA LEU A 479 -7.59 19.36 6.19
C LEU A 479 -6.41 20.09 5.53
N ALA A 480 -5.54 20.72 6.32
CA ALA A 480 -4.39 21.44 5.79
C ALA A 480 -3.37 20.49 5.15
N LYS A 481 -3.10 19.36 5.80
CA LYS A 481 -2.19 18.34 5.28
C LYS A 481 -2.70 17.72 3.98
N GLU A 482 -3.98 17.36 3.95
CA GLU A 482 -4.63 16.79 2.76
C GLU A 482 -4.62 17.79 1.59
N ALA A 483 -5.03 19.05 1.83
CA ALA A 483 -4.97 20.10 0.82
C ALA A 483 -3.54 20.31 0.28
N PHE A 484 -2.54 20.33 1.15
CA PHE A 484 -1.15 20.46 0.74
C PHE A 484 -0.70 19.28 -0.13
N GLN A 485 -1.03 18.06 0.27
CA GLN A 485 -0.74 16.82 -0.47
C GLN A 485 -1.48 16.76 -1.81
N ARG A 486 -2.61 17.44 -1.98
CA ARG A 486 -3.33 17.60 -3.26
C ARG A 486 -2.74 18.67 -4.19
N GLY A 487 -1.64 19.32 -3.79
CA GLY A 487 -1.04 20.37 -4.61
C GLY A 487 -1.54 21.78 -4.32
N CYS A 488 -2.42 21.98 -3.32
CA CYS A 488 -2.95 23.32 -3.02
C CYS A 488 -1.90 24.24 -2.39
N ARG A 489 -2.04 25.55 -2.57
CA ARG A 489 -1.38 26.57 -1.75
C ARG A 489 -2.21 26.77 -0.49
N VAL A 490 -1.75 26.22 0.63
CA VAL A 490 -2.50 26.20 1.88
C VAL A 490 -2.02 27.31 2.81
N LYS A 491 -2.96 27.95 3.49
CA LYS A 491 -2.70 28.87 4.61
C LYS A 491 -3.68 28.56 5.73
N VAL A 492 -3.19 28.54 6.96
CA VAL A 492 -4.02 28.25 8.14
C VAL A 492 -4.10 29.49 9.03
N ILE A 493 -5.31 29.89 9.40
CA ILE A 493 -5.57 30.81 10.51
C ILE A 493 -5.89 29.94 11.73
N TYR A 494 -5.05 30.01 12.76
CA TYR A 494 -5.06 29.06 13.86
C TYR A 494 -5.24 29.75 15.21
N GLY A 495 -6.37 29.44 15.85
CA GLY A 495 -6.60 29.79 17.26
C GLY A 495 -5.76 28.93 18.24
N PRO A 496 -5.75 29.24 19.55
CA PRO A 496 -4.95 28.53 20.56
C PRO A 496 -5.42 27.09 20.87
N GLY A 497 -5.22 26.19 19.91
CA GLY A 497 -5.44 24.74 20.04
C GLY A 497 -4.20 23.97 20.52
N THR A 498 -4.20 22.64 20.34
CA THR A 498 -3.17 21.73 20.88
C THR A 498 -2.33 21.03 19.81
N VAL A 499 -2.56 21.30 18.52
CA VAL A 499 -1.85 20.65 17.41
C VAL A 499 -0.71 21.52 16.88
N SER A 500 0.33 20.86 16.38
CA SER A 500 1.43 21.53 15.66
C SER A 500 1.31 21.23 14.18
N PHE A 501 1.26 22.26 13.35
CA PHE A 501 1.22 22.10 11.90
C PHE A 501 2.63 21.79 11.35
N PRO A 502 2.73 21.04 10.24
CA PRO A 502 4.01 20.83 9.57
C PRO A 502 4.62 22.17 9.13
N GLU A 503 5.95 22.31 9.23
CA GLU A 503 6.67 23.55 8.91
C GLU A 503 6.41 24.09 7.49
N HIS A 504 6.03 23.21 6.56
CA HIS A 504 5.74 23.55 5.17
C HIS A 504 4.30 24.03 4.92
N ILE A 505 3.47 24.09 5.97
CA ILE A 505 2.13 24.66 5.96
C ILE A 505 2.17 25.98 6.74
N PRO A 506 2.09 27.15 6.07
CA PRO A 506 2.09 28.45 6.73
C PRO A 506 0.90 28.63 7.67
N VAL A 507 1.17 29.10 8.89
CA VAL A 507 0.16 29.36 9.93
C VAL A 507 0.23 30.81 10.41
N VAL A 508 -0.93 31.45 10.53
CA VAL A 508 -1.12 32.72 11.24
C VAL A 508 -1.82 32.40 12.56
N LYS A 509 -1.16 32.69 13.68
CA LYS A 509 -1.75 32.49 15.00
C LYS A 509 -2.63 33.68 15.37
N VAL A 510 -3.80 33.38 15.90
CA VAL A 510 -4.78 34.36 16.40
C VAL A 510 -5.28 33.93 17.76
N TYR A 511 -5.83 34.85 18.54
CA TYR A 511 -6.33 34.61 19.88
C TYR A 511 -7.84 34.81 19.96
N THR A 512 -8.34 35.97 19.54
CA THR A 512 -9.75 36.38 19.63
C THR A 512 -10.54 36.13 18.34
N VAL A 513 -11.87 36.31 18.38
CA VAL A 513 -12.71 36.23 17.18
C VAL A 513 -12.41 37.37 16.20
N GLU A 514 -12.16 38.58 16.72
CA GLU A 514 -11.81 39.74 15.91
C GLU A 514 -10.47 39.55 15.20
N GLU A 515 -9.44 39.07 15.89
CA GLU A 515 -8.15 38.75 15.26
C GLU A 515 -8.30 37.67 14.18
N MET A 516 -9.13 36.65 14.43
CA MET A 516 -9.41 35.61 13.43
C MET A 516 -10.12 36.19 12.21
N LEU A 517 -11.11 37.08 12.40
CA LEU A 517 -11.81 37.75 11.31
C LEU A 517 -10.85 38.64 10.50
N ASP A 518 -10.10 39.50 11.18
CA ASP A 518 -9.18 40.44 10.54
C ASP A 518 -8.09 39.71 9.75
N ALA A 519 -7.48 38.67 10.33
CA ALA A 519 -6.50 37.84 9.63
C ALA A 519 -7.12 37.14 8.41
N THR A 520 -8.36 36.66 8.53
CA THR A 520 -9.06 35.99 7.42
C THR A 520 -9.34 36.95 6.28
N LEU A 521 -9.92 38.12 6.56
CA LEU A 521 -10.22 39.12 5.54
C LEU A 521 -8.94 39.62 4.86
N ARG A 522 -7.89 39.90 5.64
CA ARG A 522 -6.60 40.32 5.10
C ARG A 522 -6.00 39.30 4.13
N GLU A 523 -6.03 38.02 4.47
CA GLU A 523 -5.52 36.97 3.57
C GLU A 523 -6.40 36.84 2.31
N LEU A 524 -7.74 36.90 2.44
CA LEU A 524 -8.64 36.86 1.29
C LEU A 524 -8.51 38.08 0.36
N GLU A 525 -8.18 39.25 0.90
CA GLU A 525 -7.95 40.48 0.13
C GLU A 525 -6.58 40.50 -0.57
N THR A 526 -5.54 39.94 0.07
CA THR A 526 -4.17 40.00 -0.43
C THR A 526 -3.75 38.77 -1.25
N GLY A 527 -4.46 37.65 -1.07
CA GLY A 527 -4.19 36.37 -1.72
C GLY A 527 -5.20 36.01 -2.80
N ARG A 528 -4.95 34.88 -3.47
CA ARG A 528 -5.93 34.24 -4.36
C ARG A 528 -6.34 32.91 -3.74
N TYR A 529 -7.56 32.86 -3.24
CA TYR A 529 -8.15 31.70 -2.59
C TYR A 529 -9.42 31.29 -3.32
N GLU A 530 -9.48 30.04 -3.77
CA GLU A 530 -10.68 29.46 -4.39
C GLU A 530 -11.65 28.92 -3.35
N ALA A 531 -11.17 28.57 -2.15
CA ALA A 531 -11.99 28.09 -1.06
C ALA A 531 -11.48 28.52 0.32
N ALA A 532 -12.43 28.66 1.25
CA ALA A 532 -12.19 28.87 2.67
C ALA A 532 -12.93 27.81 3.50
N ILE A 533 -12.21 27.12 4.39
CA ILE A 533 -12.74 26.04 5.23
C ILE A 533 -12.82 26.52 6.69
N PHE A 534 -14.03 26.58 7.22
CA PHE A 534 -14.37 27.09 8.55
C PHE A 534 -14.55 25.94 9.54
N SER A 535 -13.42 25.38 9.98
CA SER A 535 -13.38 24.29 10.96
C SER A 535 -13.05 24.75 12.39
N ALA A 536 -12.96 26.07 12.61
CA ALA A 536 -12.66 26.68 13.90
C ALA A 536 -13.85 26.62 14.85
N ALA A 537 -13.57 26.40 16.14
CA ALA A 537 -14.57 26.48 17.21
C ALA A 537 -14.64 27.90 17.76
N ILE A 538 -15.21 28.80 16.96
CA ILE A 538 -15.32 30.23 17.25
C ILE A 538 -16.32 30.46 18.39
N LEU A 539 -15.98 31.31 19.35
CA LEU A 539 -16.88 31.68 20.45
C LEU A 539 -18.02 32.54 19.93
N ASP A 540 -19.25 32.21 20.31
CA ASP A 540 -20.45 32.99 19.99
C ASP A 540 -20.62 34.23 20.89
N PHE A 541 -19.95 34.24 22.04
CA PHE A 541 -20.01 35.33 23.01
C PHE A 541 -18.62 35.65 23.55
N LYS A 542 -18.42 36.91 23.95
CA LYS A 542 -17.21 37.43 24.59
C LYS A 542 -17.55 38.17 25.88
N PRO A 543 -16.63 38.28 26.85
CA PRO A 543 -16.83 39.11 28.02
C PRO A 543 -17.03 40.58 27.60
N ALA A 544 -18.00 41.25 28.23
CA ALA A 544 -18.29 42.66 28.00
C ALA A 544 -17.15 43.56 28.51
N THR A 545 -16.46 43.12 29.57
CA THR A 545 -15.36 43.82 30.24
C THR A 545 -14.24 42.83 30.56
N TYR A 546 -13.00 43.31 30.51
CA TYR A 546 -11.82 42.60 31.00
C TYR A 546 -11.45 43.15 32.38
N GLU A 547 -11.15 42.28 33.34
CA GLU A 547 -10.69 42.67 34.66
C GLU A 547 -9.15 42.76 34.67
N GLU A 548 -8.58 43.93 34.99
CA GLU A 548 -7.13 44.14 35.00
C GLU A 548 -6.41 43.34 36.10
N GLU A 549 -7.12 43.02 37.19
CA GLU A 549 -6.60 42.23 38.31
C GLU A 549 -7.27 40.86 38.40
N LYS A 550 -6.52 39.86 38.90
CA LYS A 550 -7.06 38.53 39.16
C LYS A 550 -8.22 38.62 40.16
N VAL A 551 -9.42 38.23 39.73
CA VAL A 551 -10.59 38.23 40.60
C VAL A 551 -10.39 37.24 41.76
N LYS A 552 -10.47 37.77 43.00
CA LYS A 552 -10.19 37.03 44.23
C LYS A 552 -11.14 35.84 44.39
N SER A 553 -10.59 34.69 44.75
CA SER A 553 -11.37 33.50 45.11
C SER A 553 -12.17 33.74 46.39
N GLY A 554 -13.36 33.12 46.48
CA GLY A 554 -14.21 33.19 47.68
C GLY A 554 -15.35 34.21 47.61
N THR A 555 -15.50 34.90 46.47
CA THR A 555 -16.65 35.79 46.21
C THR A 555 -17.41 35.33 44.97
N GLU A 556 -18.71 35.61 44.92
CA GLU A 556 -19.52 35.39 43.72
C GLU A 556 -19.01 36.33 42.61
N TRP A 557 -18.60 35.76 41.48
CA TRP A 557 -18.14 36.53 40.32
C TRP A 557 -19.11 36.34 39.16
N ARG A 558 -19.64 37.46 38.66
CA ARG A 558 -20.55 37.48 37.51
C ARG A 558 -19.83 38.03 36.30
N VAL A 559 -19.79 37.25 35.22
CA VAL A 559 -19.20 37.64 33.94
C VAL A 559 -20.35 37.90 32.96
N ASN A 560 -20.47 39.14 32.50
CA ASN A 560 -21.46 39.51 31.48
C ASN A 560 -20.91 39.19 30.10
N LEU A 561 -21.65 38.44 29.31
CA LEU A 561 -21.26 38.03 27.95
C LEU A 561 -22.09 38.76 26.91
N VAL A 562 -21.43 39.23 25.84
CA VAL A 562 -22.05 39.88 24.68
C VAL A 562 -21.77 39.10 23.40
N PRO A 563 -22.67 39.10 22.41
CA PRO A 563 -22.47 38.36 21.16
C PRO A 563 -21.22 38.80 20.40
N THR A 564 -20.58 37.85 19.70
CA THR A 564 -19.47 38.12 18.78
C THR A 564 -19.96 38.24 17.33
N VAL A 565 -19.08 38.74 16.46
CA VAL A 565 -19.31 38.75 15.02
C VAL A 565 -19.25 37.33 14.43
N LYS A 566 -20.10 37.04 13.45
CA LYS A 566 -20.13 35.73 12.76
C LYS A 566 -19.13 35.72 11.61
N VAL A 567 -17.93 35.18 11.84
CA VAL A 567 -16.81 35.19 10.88
C VAL A 567 -17.19 34.62 9.50
N ILE A 568 -17.83 33.46 9.46
CA ILE A 568 -18.27 32.82 8.19
C ILE A 568 -19.28 33.70 7.43
N GLY A 569 -20.16 34.40 8.14
CA GLY A 569 -21.15 35.30 7.55
C GLY A 569 -20.52 36.57 6.98
N GLU A 570 -19.54 37.15 7.69
CA GLU A 570 -18.79 38.30 7.16
C GLU A 570 -17.97 37.94 5.93
N VAL A 571 -17.32 36.78 5.91
CA VAL A 571 -16.57 36.31 4.73
C VAL A 571 -17.51 36.04 3.56
N SER A 572 -18.62 35.33 3.77
CA SER A 572 -19.63 35.07 2.74
C SER A 572 -20.14 36.36 2.09
N ARG A 573 -20.42 37.38 2.92
CA ARG A 573 -20.92 38.67 2.45
C ARG A 573 -19.88 39.47 1.67
N ARG A 574 -18.61 39.46 2.08
CA ARG A 574 -17.54 40.28 1.47
C ARG A 574 -16.83 39.61 0.31
N HIS A 575 -16.79 38.28 0.29
CA HIS A 575 -16.08 37.46 -0.70
C HIS A 575 -17.00 36.38 -1.27
N PRO A 576 -18.09 36.75 -1.98
CA PRO A 576 -19.10 35.80 -2.48
C PRO A 576 -18.55 34.81 -3.51
N ASP A 577 -17.40 35.12 -4.14
CA ASP A 577 -16.76 34.25 -5.13
C ASP A 577 -15.92 33.12 -4.50
N VAL A 578 -15.64 33.20 -3.20
CA VAL A 578 -14.87 32.18 -2.47
C VAL A 578 -15.82 31.05 -2.07
N ARG A 579 -15.47 29.80 -2.43
CA ARG A 579 -16.24 28.63 -1.98
C ARG A 579 -16.10 28.44 -0.48
N ILE A 580 -17.21 28.34 0.23
CA ILE A 580 -17.23 28.18 1.68
C ILE A 580 -17.53 26.73 2.04
N VAL A 581 -16.66 26.16 2.87
CA VAL A 581 -16.91 24.88 3.56
C VAL A 581 -17.10 25.18 5.04
N GLY A 582 -18.32 25.03 5.55
CA GLY A 582 -18.66 25.28 6.95
C GLY A 582 -18.75 23.99 7.77
N PHE A 583 -18.62 24.11 9.09
CA PHE A 583 -18.89 23.03 10.03
C PHE A 583 -20.07 23.40 10.93
N LYS A 584 -20.98 22.44 11.13
CA LYS A 584 -22.08 22.54 12.10
C LYS A 584 -21.90 21.43 13.12
N LEU A 585 -21.69 21.80 14.39
CA LEU A 585 -21.53 20.86 15.49
C LEU A 585 -22.71 21.01 16.44
N GLU A 586 -23.40 19.90 16.68
CA GLU A 586 -24.53 19.83 17.62
C GLU A 586 -24.26 18.78 18.69
N HIS A 587 -25.14 18.67 19.70
CA HIS A 587 -24.99 17.68 20.76
C HIS A 587 -26.31 16.97 21.08
N LYS A 588 -26.33 15.64 20.92
CA LYS A 588 -27.49 14.77 21.21
C LYS A 588 -28.75 15.17 20.44
N VAL A 589 -28.60 15.45 19.16
CA VAL A 589 -29.71 15.77 18.25
C VAL A 589 -30.04 14.57 17.38
N SER A 590 -31.28 14.51 16.90
CA SER A 590 -31.65 13.51 15.89
C SER A 590 -30.91 13.76 14.57
N LYS A 591 -30.78 12.72 13.74
CA LYS A 591 -30.15 12.83 12.43
C LYS A 591 -30.89 13.85 11.54
N GLU A 592 -32.21 13.79 11.55
CA GLU A 592 -33.09 14.64 10.75
C GLU A 592 -32.89 16.11 11.14
N GLU A 593 -32.92 16.39 12.44
CA GLU A 593 -32.69 17.74 12.97
C GLU A 593 -31.28 18.27 12.67
N LEU A 594 -30.25 17.41 12.75
CA LEU A 594 -28.88 17.78 12.40
C LEU A 594 -28.76 18.19 10.92
N ILE A 595 -29.41 17.43 10.03
CA ILE A 595 -29.42 17.70 8.58
C ILE A 595 -30.19 19.00 8.28
N ASP A 596 -31.34 19.21 8.90
CA ASP A 596 -32.17 20.40 8.64
C ASP A 596 -31.46 21.68 9.09
N ARG A 597 -30.86 21.68 10.30
CA ARG A 597 -30.03 22.81 10.77
C ARG A 597 -28.83 23.08 9.88
N ALA A 598 -28.25 22.04 9.29
CA ALA A 598 -27.13 22.20 8.38
C ALA A 598 -27.55 22.76 7.02
N ARG A 599 -28.74 22.43 6.51
CA ARG A 599 -29.34 23.04 5.32
C ARG A 599 -29.63 24.52 5.54
N GLU A 600 -30.24 24.86 6.68
CA GLU A 600 -30.49 26.26 7.05
C GLU A 600 -29.19 27.08 7.09
N GLU A 601 -28.12 26.52 7.67
CA GLU A 601 -26.81 27.17 7.69
C GLU A 601 -26.23 27.30 6.28
N LEU A 602 -26.35 26.25 5.45
CA LEU A 602 -25.87 26.25 4.07
C LEU A 602 -26.48 27.40 3.26
N GLU A 603 -27.80 27.56 3.32
CA GLU A 603 -28.52 28.63 2.63
C GLU A 603 -28.15 30.00 3.19
N LYS A 604 -28.14 30.13 4.51
CA LYS A 604 -27.86 31.40 5.21
C LYS A 604 -26.49 31.98 4.87
N VAL A 605 -25.45 31.15 4.80
CA VAL A 605 -24.08 31.61 4.49
C VAL A 605 -23.67 31.37 3.05
N GLY A 606 -24.58 30.89 2.19
CA GLY A 606 -24.28 30.57 0.79
C GLY A 606 -23.12 29.56 0.65
N ALA A 607 -23.01 28.61 1.58
CA ALA A 607 -21.90 27.66 1.60
C ALA A 607 -21.97 26.69 0.41
N THR A 608 -20.81 26.23 -0.03
CA THR A 608 -20.70 25.15 -1.01
C THR A 608 -20.92 23.79 -0.33
N ILE A 609 -20.38 23.63 0.88
CA ILE A 609 -20.48 22.40 1.67
C ILE A 609 -20.69 22.77 3.15
N ILE A 610 -21.61 22.11 3.84
CA ILE A 610 -21.68 22.08 5.31
C ILE A 610 -21.40 20.66 5.81
N VAL A 611 -20.46 20.55 6.75
CA VAL A 611 -20.13 19.31 7.44
C VAL A 611 -20.85 19.31 8.80
N ALA A 612 -21.91 18.52 8.91
CA ALA A 612 -22.76 18.43 10.09
C ALA A 612 -22.36 17.22 10.95
N ASN A 613 -22.11 17.43 12.25
CA ASN A 613 -21.60 16.41 13.16
C ASN A 613 -22.29 16.51 14.53
N ASP A 614 -22.51 15.38 15.19
CA ASP A 614 -22.92 15.34 16.60
C ASP A 614 -21.70 15.05 17.49
N LEU A 615 -21.43 15.93 18.45
CA LEU A 615 -20.31 15.81 19.38
C LEU A 615 -20.29 14.48 20.15
N SER A 616 -21.46 13.89 20.43
CA SER A 616 -21.58 12.61 21.13
C SER A 616 -21.08 11.41 20.33
N GLU A 617 -20.95 11.55 19.00
CA GLU A 617 -20.48 10.51 18.09
C GLU A 617 -18.98 10.62 17.75
N ILE A 618 -18.33 11.71 18.19
CA ILE A 618 -16.90 11.95 17.94
C ILE A 618 -16.07 11.36 19.09
N LYS A 619 -15.18 10.41 18.78
CA LYS A 619 -14.34 9.71 19.77
C LYS A 619 -12.88 9.64 19.30
N GLY A 620 -12.00 10.41 19.94
CA GLY A 620 -10.58 10.41 19.59
C GLY A 620 -10.33 10.88 18.16
N GLU A 621 -9.77 9.99 17.32
CA GLU A 621 -9.58 10.22 15.88
C GLU A 621 -10.81 9.85 15.04
N HIS A 622 -11.74 9.07 15.59
CA HIS A 622 -12.97 8.68 14.90
C HIS A 622 -13.98 9.84 14.88
N HIS A 623 -14.53 10.15 13.71
CA HIS A 623 -15.39 11.31 13.46
C HIS A 623 -16.51 10.94 12.49
N LYS A 624 -17.76 10.94 12.98
CA LYS A 624 -18.95 10.77 12.14
C LYS A 624 -19.47 12.11 11.66
N ALA A 625 -19.85 12.18 10.40
CA ALA A 625 -20.28 13.40 9.75
C ALA A 625 -21.34 13.15 8.68
N TYR A 626 -22.16 14.17 8.41
CA TYR A 626 -22.96 14.28 7.19
C TYR A 626 -22.46 15.49 6.40
N LEU A 627 -21.99 15.26 5.19
CA LEU A 627 -21.56 16.31 4.28
C LEU A 627 -22.72 16.64 3.36
N ILE A 628 -23.12 17.92 3.34
CA ILE A 628 -24.27 18.42 2.60
C ILE A 628 -23.77 19.48 1.64
N ASP A 629 -24.07 19.34 0.36
CA ASP A 629 -23.71 20.33 -0.66
C ASP A 629 -24.90 21.22 -1.08
N ARG A 630 -24.59 22.21 -1.92
CA ARG A 630 -25.55 23.21 -2.39
C ARG A 630 -26.65 22.62 -3.29
N GLU A 631 -26.39 21.49 -3.92
CA GLU A 631 -27.35 20.72 -4.72
C GLU A 631 -28.27 19.85 -3.85
N GLY A 632 -28.04 19.83 -2.52
CA GLY A 632 -28.82 19.07 -1.55
C GLY A 632 -28.41 17.61 -1.43
N ARG A 633 -27.29 17.20 -2.06
CA ARG A 633 -26.73 15.85 -1.89
C ARG A 633 -26.21 15.71 -0.47
N ILE A 634 -26.47 14.55 0.13
CA ILE A 634 -26.05 14.21 1.49
C ILE A 634 -25.18 12.96 1.45
N GLN A 635 -23.94 13.09 1.90
CA GLN A 635 -23.02 11.97 2.04
C GLN A 635 -22.75 11.71 3.52
N ARG A 636 -23.03 10.49 3.97
CA ARG A 636 -22.65 10.04 5.32
C ARG A 636 -21.17 9.61 5.31
N PHE A 637 -20.47 10.00 6.37
CA PHE A 637 -19.10 9.57 6.66
C PHE A 637 -19.00 8.98 8.07
N ASP A 638 -18.26 7.90 8.21
CA ASP A 638 -18.00 7.18 9.46
C ASP A 638 -16.58 6.59 9.38
N GLY A 639 -15.60 7.24 10.03
CA GLY A 639 -14.20 6.90 9.88
C GLY A 639 -13.27 7.86 10.64
N GLU A 640 -12.00 7.93 10.27
CA GLU A 640 -11.02 8.80 10.94
C GLU A 640 -11.04 10.25 10.43
N LYS A 641 -10.54 11.19 11.24
CA LYS A 641 -10.43 12.62 10.86
C LYS A 641 -9.58 12.85 9.61
N ALA A 642 -8.56 12.02 9.38
CA ALA A 642 -7.72 12.10 8.19
C ALA A 642 -8.53 11.75 6.92
N GLU A 643 -9.36 10.72 7.00
CA GLU A 643 -10.25 10.28 5.92
C GLU A 643 -11.39 11.27 5.67
N LEU A 644 -11.96 11.85 6.74
CA LEU A 644 -12.97 12.92 6.63
C LEU A 644 -12.40 14.13 5.89
N ALA A 645 -11.15 14.52 6.19
CA ALA A 645 -10.48 15.60 5.47
C ALA A 645 -10.33 15.28 3.97
N GLY A 646 -10.00 14.03 3.63
CA GLY A 646 -10.03 13.54 2.25
C GLY A 646 -11.41 13.70 1.60
N LYS A 647 -12.48 13.28 2.28
CA LYS A 647 -13.85 13.38 1.75
C LYS A 647 -14.36 14.80 1.57
N ILE A 648 -14.01 15.70 2.47
CA ILE A 648 -14.34 17.13 2.32
C ILE A 648 -13.67 17.70 1.07
N LEU A 649 -12.39 17.34 0.84
CA LEU A 649 -11.62 17.82 -0.31
C LEU A 649 -12.09 17.16 -1.63
N ASP A 650 -12.53 15.90 -1.61
CA ASP A 650 -13.19 15.24 -2.75
C ASP A 650 -14.44 16.02 -3.19
N MET A 651 -15.34 16.33 -2.25
CA MET A 651 -16.55 17.09 -2.57
C MET A 651 -16.23 18.51 -3.05
N LEU A 652 -15.18 19.14 -2.50
CA LEU A 652 -14.73 20.44 -2.96
C LEU A 652 -14.22 20.38 -4.41
N GLU A 653 -13.52 19.30 -4.80
CA GLU A 653 -13.09 19.06 -6.18
C GLU A 653 -14.26 18.92 -7.16
N GLU A 654 -15.28 18.15 -6.79
CA GLU A 654 -16.50 18.02 -7.60
C GLU A 654 -17.16 19.37 -7.85
N SER A 655 -17.24 20.23 -6.82
CA SER A 655 -17.83 21.57 -6.93
C SER A 655 -17.05 22.53 -7.85
N LEU A 656 -15.80 22.20 -8.17
CA LEU A 656 -14.95 22.98 -9.07
C LEU A 656 -15.00 22.48 -10.51
N THR A 657 -15.27 21.19 -10.72
CA THR A 657 -15.29 20.56 -12.05
C THR A 657 -16.69 20.42 -12.64
N GLY A 658 -17.74 20.50 -11.80
CA GLY A 658 -19.13 20.30 -12.21
C GLY A 658 -19.45 18.85 -12.59
N ARG A 659 -18.60 17.89 -12.22
CA ARG A 659 -18.79 16.44 -12.44
C ARG A 659 -18.53 15.68 -11.14
N PRO A 660 -19.36 14.68 -10.78
CA PRO A 660 -19.04 13.78 -9.67
C PRO A 660 -17.80 12.94 -10.04
N LEU A 661 -16.92 12.70 -9.05
CA LEU A 661 -15.66 11.96 -9.19
C LEU A 661 -15.85 10.45 -9.28
#